data_AF-A0A536S887-F1
#
_entry.id   AF-A0A536S887-F1
#
_cell.length_a   1.000
_cell.length_b   1.000
_cell.length_c   1.000
_cell.angle_alpha   90.00
_cell.angle_beta   90.00
_cell.angle_gamma   90.00
#
_symmetry.space_group_name_H-M   'P 1'
#
loop_
_entity.id
_entity.type
_entity.pdbx_description
1 polymer ?
#
loop_
_entity_poly.entity_id
_entity_poly.type
_entity_poly.pdbx_seq_one_letter_code
_entity_poly.pdbx_strand_id
1 'polypeptide(L)'
;MTDDAGRAERRARLLLAGVIALGVLLRLAVARAQGFPTDVGTFEAWAERLASVGPGRFYEPGYFSDYPPAFLYVLWLLGAFLDGEPLRLAIKAISVPADIAIALLAARLLWSFAGRAYGIAAAAIWMLQPGPIFAGPYWGQVDAIGTVPVLGSLLAAGARRWWLAGVLGAIAALVKPQFGVALFIVVAAALIEFVREARWRPSAQAVGAAAATAYVVSIPFWGPDPTRIVGEIFALVRSAAETYPYTSLYAFNPWSIFYDFWQPDGALVVFGALALVAGLIAACIPLWWRRDTAILLACGAFAAMAFYFLPTRAHERYLFPAFALALPFAAARARAFVPYAVLAVAFALSLYFAFTRYQQYVDLRVPAFVEATLFSRAGQIAIALLMIGAAAYLVWRLVRSDARLEADATWAVRVPLAPRASWTLPAGLGPGRLPTRRDLTIAFLVALAVLVTRGYRLDWPREMYFDEVYHARTAFELLAQREPYEWTHPHLAKEIMALGILALGDDRVVGHEPALPQGAPTAFVVSNDGTRAYVTNDFEVVVQARGGSPRGRALGVPARALAIRGDHVIAMTDTTLAVVPFAEVPSNTPIQQVTLPFAGATSLSVAGDQVVVGGAQGIAVYPSLDATPQVIIQPTVALTEKPDGSEIFALDPQGVVHEIASDTLTEKRALTGGQIGTAIAFVAPSLSSDRIFVARADAPVVDTWDLETGGHDQVRLSNARTGTVAAATALASVPRTQFVYALAGGQLVVIEPRGGSAFASIGVTGRFLGVDGEADKLVVAGPAGADLVETGRNALAWRLPGVLFAAMLAFFLVLLARRLFASAILPALVGVVVLAESSMYAQARIGMNDIYVGALIVAGWYFVVAAYRPRGSAVRDILIAGLLFGLAAAAKWAAFYAIAGLALATIAVTAWAYERGRPGTGGPLDLLAGRGRNAALLFASFAIIPTAIYLGSYLPWYGGPTIPYGWNIVELTQQMYWYHSGLTAPHPAGSPWWSWPLVLKPVYWYLGQASDGENGYIYDAGNVVLFWGGIVAFAWCTIAAGRGRRLRLLLPVRLGAAVPWSAGGDVLHPSDLDLRLPVLSDIRVQSPDRLLVQPDHALWSPRSVARGRGWGGDRVLHRRAENTRATLA
;
A
#
# COMPACT_ATOMS: atom_id res chain seq x y z
N MET A 1 -31.12 -35.91 24.08
CA MET A 1 -30.77 -35.70 22.66
C MET A 1 -29.33 -36.13 22.46
N THR A 2 -29.08 -37.12 21.58
CA THR A 2 -27.78 -37.78 21.45
C THR A 2 -26.70 -36.83 20.95
N ASP A 3 -25.49 -37.02 21.47
CA ASP A 3 -24.26 -36.30 21.14
C ASP A 3 -24.00 -36.22 19.61
N ASP A 4 -24.47 -37.21 18.86
CA ASP A 4 -24.38 -37.27 17.39
C ASP A 4 -25.31 -36.31 16.65
N ALA A 5 -26.52 -36.07 17.13
CA ALA A 5 -27.44 -35.11 16.51
C ALA A 5 -26.89 -33.67 16.63
N GLY A 6 -26.30 -33.34 17.78
CA GLY A 6 -25.62 -32.06 18.01
C GLY A 6 -24.32 -31.91 17.22
N ARG A 7 -23.59 -33.00 16.95
CA ARG A 7 -22.41 -33.00 16.06
C ARG A 7 -22.81 -32.79 14.59
N ALA A 8 -23.88 -33.43 14.12
CA ALA A 8 -24.38 -33.26 12.77
C ALA A 8 -24.91 -31.84 12.51
N GLU A 9 -25.63 -31.26 13.48
CA GLU A 9 -26.10 -29.87 13.44
C GLU A 9 -24.94 -28.87 13.32
N ARG A 10 -23.87 -29.05 14.11
CA ARG A 10 -22.68 -28.19 14.05
C ARG A 10 -21.94 -28.28 12.73
N ARG A 11 -21.73 -29.50 12.20
CA ARG A 11 -21.11 -29.69 10.89
C ARG A 11 -21.89 -29.01 9.78
N ALA A 12 -23.22 -29.09 9.81
CA ALA A 12 -24.05 -28.43 8.81
C ALA A 12 -23.93 -26.91 8.85
N ARG A 13 -23.93 -26.31 10.06
CA ARG A 13 -23.74 -24.86 10.23
C ARG A 13 -22.38 -24.39 9.75
N LEU A 14 -21.33 -25.19 9.95
CA LEU A 14 -19.97 -24.83 9.52
C LEU A 14 -19.75 -25.01 8.03
N LEU A 15 -20.35 -26.02 7.42
CA LEU A 15 -20.37 -26.14 5.96
C LEU A 15 -21.12 -24.97 5.33
N LEU A 16 -22.27 -24.58 5.91
CA LEU A 16 -23.01 -23.40 5.47
C LEU A 16 -22.16 -22.13 5.60
N ALA A 17 -21.52 -21.91 6.75
CA ALA A 17 -20.64 -20.77 6.96
C ALA A 17 -19.43 -20.77 6.02
N GLY A 18 -18.81 -21.93 5.78
CA GLY A 18 -17.68 -22.08 4.87
C GLY A 18 -18.03 -21.77 3.42
N VAL A 19 -19.21 -22.20 2.96
CA VAL A 19 -19.73 -21.88 1.63
C VAL A 19 -20.01 -20.38 1.48
N ILE A 20 -20.65 -19.77 2.48
CA ILE A 20 -20.91 -18.33 2.48
C ILE A 20 -19.59 -17.56 2.47
N ALA A 21 -18.62 -17.94 3.31
CA ALA A 21 -17.30 -17.31 3.35
C ALA A 21 -16.59 -17.41 2.00
N LEU A 22 -16.61 -18.57 1.34
CA LEU A 22 -16.03 -18.74 0.01
C LEU A 22 -16.70 -17.80 -1.02
N GLY A 23 -18.02 -17.73 -1.04
CA GLY A 23 -18.73 -16.85 -1.97
C GLY A 23 -18.53 -15.35 -1.69
N VAL A 24 -18.33 -14.97 -0.42
CA VAL A 24 -17.93 -13.60 -0.04
C VAL A 24 -16.53 -13.30 -0.52
N LEU A 25 -15.57 -14.22 -0.32
CA LEU A 25 -14.20 -14.04 -0.81
C LEU A 25 -14.15 -13.87 -2.33
N LEU A 26 -14.92 -14.67 -3.08
CA LEU A 26 -15.02 -14.51 -4.55
C LEU A 26 -15.58 -13.15 -4.96
N ARG A 27 -16.60 -12.66 -4.25
CA ARG A 27 -17.20 -11.34 -4.46
C ARG A 27 -16.24 -10.20 -4.15
N LEU A 28 -15.49 -10.29 -3.04
CA LEU A 28 -14.48 -9.30 -2.67
C LEU A 28 -13.27 -9.32 -3.62
N ALA A 29 -12.89 -10.48 -4.15
CA ALA A 29 -11.81 -10.60 -5.13
C ALA A 29 -12.11 -9.83 -6.43
N VAL A 30 -13.39 -9.70 -6.81
CA VAL A 30 -13.81 -8.92 -7.98
C VAL A 30 -14.27 -7.49 -7.63
N ALA A 31 -14.33 -7.12 -6.35
CA ALA A 31 -14.78 -5.81 -5.92
C ALA A 31 -13.84 -4.67 -6.33
N ARG A 32 -12.58 -4.97 -6.66
CA ARG A 32 -11.63 -4.02 -7.26
C ARG A 32 -11.69 -3.95 -8.79
N ALA A 33 -12.53 -4.73 -9.46
CA ALA A 33 -12.76 -4.50 -10.90
C ALA A 33 -13.25 -3.05 -11.13
N GLN A 34 -13.17 -2.53 -12.34
CA GLN A 34 -13.62 -1.16 -12.63
C GLN A 34 -15.10 -0.91 -12.27
N GLY A 35 -15.95 -1.93 -12.38
CA GLY A 35 -17.40 -1.74 -12.38
C GLY A 35 -17.90 -1.26 -13.73
N PHE A 36 -19.22 -1.16 -13.89
CA PHE A 36 -19.83 -0.48 -15.02
C PHE A 36 -19.80 1.04 -14.73
N PRO A 37 -18.96 1.83 -15.42
CA PRO A 37 -18.63 3.20 -15.01
C PRO A 37 -19.86 4.09 -14.80
N THR A 38 -20.86 4.02 -15.68
CA THR A 38 -22.08 4.83 -15.57
C THR A 38 -22.89 4.46 -14.34
N ASP A 39 -23.08 3.18 -14.05
CA ASP A 39 -23.90 2.74 -12.91
C ASP A 39 -23.23 3.08 -11.59
N VAL A 40 -21.93 2.74 -11.46
CA VAL A 40 -21.15 2.99 -10.24
C VAL A 40 -21.03 4.50 -10.00
N GLY A 41 -20.68 5.28 -11.02
CA GLY A 41 -20.56 6.74 -10.91
C GLY A 41 -21.89 7.43 -10.59
N THR A 42 -23.02 6.88 -11.09
CA THR A 42 -24.35 7.40 -10.75
C THR A 42 -24.68 7.16 -9.28
N PHE A 43 -24.40 5.97 -8.74
CA PHE A 43 -24.60 5.70 -7.32
C PHE A 43 -23.67 6.50 -6.41
N GLU A 44 -22.43 6.75 -6.83
CA GLU A 44 -21.48 7.64 -6.12
C GLU A 44 -22.05 9.06 -6.06
N ALA A 45 -22.43 9.62 -7.22
CA ALA A 45 -22.99 10.96 -7.31
C ALA A 45 -24.28 11.10 -6.48
N TRP A 46 -25.14 10.08 -6.46
CA TRP A 46 -26.34 10.09 -5.63
C TRP A 46 -26.02 10.05 -4.14
N ALA A 47 -25.06 9.22 -3.71
CA ALA A 47 -24.63 9.13 -2.32
C ALA A 47 -24.04 10.47 -1.82
N GLU A 48 -23.16 11.08 -2.60
CA GLU A 48 -22.55 12.38 -2.30
C GLU A 48 -23.59 13.52 -2.30
N ARG A 49 -24.55 13.49 -3.23
CA ARG A 49 -25.66 14.45 -3.22
C ARG A 49 -26.51 14.30 -1.96
N LEU A 50 -26.87 13.08 -1.58
CA LEU A 50 -27.65 12.84 -0.36
C LEU A 50 -26.92 13.32 0.89
N ALA A 51 -25.60 13.15 0.95
CA ALA A 51 -24.77 13.64 2.04
C ALA A 51 -24.71 15.19 2.09
N SER A 52 -24.61 15.84 0.92
CA SER A 52 -24.43 17.30 0.82
C SER A 52 -25.72 18.11 0.96
N VAL A 53 -26.82 17.68 0.33
CA VAL A 53 -28.07 18.46 0.31
C VAL A 53 -29.21 17.85 1.14
N GLY A 54 -29.05 16.62 1.62
CA GLY A 54 -30.05 15.86 2.35
C GLY A 54 -31.16 15.26 1.46
N PRO A 55 -31.97 14.32 1.98
CA PRO A 55 -33.00 13.61 1.19
C PRO A 55 -34.09 14.54 0.65
N GLY A 56 -34.47 15.58 1.39
CA GLY A 56 -35.56 16.49 1.00
C GLY A 56 -35.28 17.36 -0.23
N ARG A 57 -34.01 17.47 -0.64
CA ARG A 57 -33.56 18.22 -1.84
C ARG A 57 -32.92 17.32 -2.90
N PHE A 58 -32.99 16.01 -2.69
CA PHE A 58 -32.36 15.05 -3.60
C PHE A 58 -32.96 15.14 -5.01
N TYR A 59 -34.31 15.14 -5.11
CA TYR A 59 -35.07 15.21 -6.35
C TYR A 59 -35.35 16.64 -6.85
N GLU A 60 -34.49 17.61 -6.53
CA GLU A 60 -34.64 18.96 -7.11
C GLU A 60 -34.58 18.90 -8.65
N PRO A 61 -35.35 19.76 -9.37
CA PRO A 61 -35.39 19.75 -10.82
C PRO A 61 -33.99 19.87 -11.46
N GLY A 62 -33.77 19.12 -12.54
CA GLY A 62 -32.50 19.13 -13.28
C GLY A 62 -31.45 18.13 -12.80
N TYR A 63 -31.70 17.38 -11.71
CA TYR A 63 -30.83 16.28 -11.28
C TYR A 63 -31.42 14.91 -11.65
N PHE A 64 -30.63 14.07 -12.31
CA PHE A 64 -31.07 12.74 -12.76
C PHE A 64 -31.11 11.73 -11.62
N SER A 65 -32.28 11.11 -11.40
CA SER A 65 -32.46 9.92 -10.58
C SER A 65 -33.69 9.14 -11.04
N ASP A 66 -33.51 7.87 -11.37
CA ASP A 66 -34.56 6.93 -11.76
C ASP A 66 -34.91 5.92 -10.66
N TYR A 67 -34.33 6.05 -9.46
CA TYR A 67 -34.60 5.17 -8.32
C TYR A 67 -35.60 5.77 -7.34
N PRO A 68 -36.52 4.96 -6.79
CA PRO A 68 -37.38 5.39 -5.70
C PRO A 68 -36.63 5.43 -4.34
N PRO A 69 -37.25 6.03 -3.31
CA PRO A 69 -36.57 6.38 -2.06
C PRO A 69 -35.90 5.25 -1.25
N ALA A 70 -36.35 3.99 -1.31
CA ALA A 70 -35.90 2.99 -0.34
C ALA A 70 -34.42 2.63 -0.48
N PHE A 71 -33.92 2.55 -1.72
CA PHE A 71 -32.49 2.31 -1.95
C PHE A 71 -31.62 3.52 -1.59
N LEU A 72 -32.16 4.73 -1.76
CA LEU A 72 -31.45 5.98 -1.47
C LEU A 72 -31.07 6.12 0.00
N TYR A 73 -31.80 5.54 0.95
CA TYR A 73 -31.36 5.50 2.34
C TYR A 73 -30.04 4.75 2.54
N VAL A 74 -29.80 3.70 1.75
CA VAL A 74 -28.52 2.96 1.82
C VAL A 74 -27.39 3.82 1.27
N LEU A 75 -27.61 4.48 0.13
CA LEU A 75 -26.63 5.41 -0.43
C LEU A 75 -26.38 6.62 0.46
N TRP A 76 -27.42 7.16 1.10
CA TRP A 76 -27.30 8.27 2.04
C TRP A 76 -26.42 7.89 3.23
N LEU A 77 -26.61 6.69 3.79
CA LEU A 77 -25.75 6.17 4.85
C LEU A 77 -24.30 6.06 4.38
N LEU A 78 -24.06 5.51 3.19
CA LEU A 78 -22.69 5.37 2.66
C LEU A 78 -22.03 6.73 2.41
N GLY A 79 -22.70 7.65 1.72
CA GLY A 79 -22.17 8.98 1.42
C GLY A 79 -21.98 9.86 2.66
N ALA A 80 -22.72 9.60 3.75
CA ALA A 80 -22.52 10.31 5.01
C ALA A 80 -21.24 9.89 5.76
N PHE A 81 -20.70 8.70 5.47
CA PHE A 81 -19.54 8.14 6.19
C PHE A 81 -18.30 7.93 5.31
N LEU A 82 -18.47 7.89 3.99
CA LEU A 82 -17.44 7.55 3.02
C LEU A 82 -17.49 8.53 1.84
N ASP A 83 -16.32 8.85 1.30
CA ASP A 83 -16.11 9.63 0.08
C ASP A 83 -15.06 8.92 -0.81
N GLY A 84 -14.91 9.39 -2.06
CA GLY A 84 -13.88 8.91 -3.00
C GLY A 84 -13.85 7.39 -3.22
N GLU A 85 -12.64 6.81 -3.25
CA GLU A 85 -12.44 5.37 -3.50
C GLU A 85 -13.07 4.44 -2.44
N PRO A 86 -13.02 4.74 -1.12
CA PRO A 86 -13.78 3.99 -0.12
C PRO A 86 -15.28 3.92 -0.42
N LEU A 87 -15.89 5.04 -0.85
CA LEU A 87 -17.31 5.08 -1.25
C LEU A 87 -17.55 4.22 -2.50
N ARG A 88 -16.69 4.33 -3.52
CA ARG A 88 -16.71 3.50 -4.73
C ARG A 88 -16.71 2.01 -4.39
N LEU A 89 -15.74 1.56 -3.60
CA LEU A 89 -15.60 0.16 -3.19
C LEU A 89 -16.81 -0.31 -2.37
N ALA A 90 -17.35 0.53 -1.50
CA ALA A 90 -18.55 0.22 -0.74
C ALA A 90 -19.77 0.05 -1.66
N ILE A 91 -19.95 0.91 -2.66
CA ILE A 91 -20.99 0.80 -3.68
C ILE A 91 -20.83 -0.49 -4.48
N LYS A 92 -19.61 -0.84 -4.90
CA LYS A 92 -19.37 -2.11 -5.60
C LYS A 92 -19.68 -3.31 -4.72
N ALA A 93 -19.32 -3.28 -3.44
CA ALA A 93 -19.56 -4.38 -2.50
C ALA A 93 -20.97 -4.38 -1.87
N ILE A 94 -21.84 -3.41 -2.21
CA ILE A 94 -23.12 -3.17 -1.53
C ILE A 94 -24.10 -4.35 -1.63
N SER A 95 -23.96 -5.17 -2.67
CA SER A 95 -24.78 -6.37 -2.90
C SER A 95 -24.38 -7.56 -2.02
N VAL A 96 -23.15 -7.60 -1.48
CA VAL A 96 -22.61 -8.75 -0.73
C VAL A 96 -23.45 -9.08 0.51
N PRO A 97 -23.86 -8.12 1.37
CA PRO A 97 -24.74 -8.42 2.50
C PRO A 97 -26.09 -9.00 2.06
N ALA A 98 -26.64 -8.52 0.94
CA ALA A 98 -27.91 -9.00 0.41
C ALA A 98 -27.79 -10.42 -0.17
N ASP A 99 -26.68 -10.75 -0.83
CA ASP A 99 -26.39 -12.12 -1.27
C ASP A 99 -26.30 -13.10 -0.10
N ILE A 100 -25.63 -12.70 0.99
CA ILE A 100 -25.57 -13.50 2.23
C ILE A 100 -26.99 -13.70 2.78
N ALA A 101 -27.81 -12.65 2.81
CA ALA A 101 -29.19 -12.73 3.28
C ALA A 101 -30.04 -13.70 2.43
N ILE A 102 -29.95 -13.66 1.11
CA ILE A 102 -30.64 -14.59 0.21
C ILE A 102 -30.20 -16.03 0.47
N ALA A 103 -28.89 -16.27 0.57
CA ALA A 103 -28.35 -17.59 0.87
C ALA A 103 -28.83 -18.13 2.22
N LEU A 104 -28.83 -17.29 3.26
CA LEU A 104 -29.29 -17.67 4.60
C LEU A 104 -30.80 -17.91 4.65
N LEU A 105 -31.62 -17.08 3.98
CA LEU A 105 -33.07 -17.25 3.91
C LEU A 105 -33.44 -18.56 3.18
N ALA A 106 -32.83 -18.82 2.03
CA ALA A 106 -33.03 -20.06 1.29
C ALA A 106 -32.55 -21.28 2.08
N ALA A 107 -31.37 -21.21 2.71
CA ALA A 107 -30.85 -22.27 3.55
C ALA A 107 -31.78 -22.55 4.74
N ARG A 108 -32.23 -21.51 5.44
CA ARG A 108 -33.14 -21.61 6.59
C ARG A 108 -34.47 -22.23 6.20
N LEU A 109 -35.02 -21.84 5.05
CA LEU A 109 -36.26 -22.39 4.50
C LEU A 109 -36.12 -23.89 4.23
N LEU A 110 -35.13 -24.30 3.44
CA LEU A 110 -34.96 -25.71 3.11
C LEU A 110 -34.52 -26.56 4.29
N TRP A 111 -33.79 -26.00 5.25
CA TRP A 111 -33.45 -26.74 6.46
C TRP A 111 -34.70 -27.22 7.20
N SER A 112 -35.77 -26.41 7.23
CA SER A 112 -37.05 -26.79 7.84
C SER A 112 -37.89 -27.79 7.03
N PHE A 113 -37.76 -27.84 5.69
CA PHE A 113 -38.64 -28.64 4.83
C PHE A 113 -37.96 -29.85 4.16
N ALA A 114 -36.70 -29.72 3.75
CA ALA A 114 -35.93 -30.72 3.01
C ALA A 114 -34.74 -31.28 3.81
N GLY A 115 -34.24 -30.52 4.79
CA GLY A 115 -33.12 -30.89 5.64
C GLY A 115 -31.82 -30.15 5.35
N ARG A 116 -30.82 -30.40 6.20
CA ARG A 116 -29.54 -29.67 6.27
C ARG A 116 -28.77 -29.60 4.95
N ALA A 117 -28.64 -30.74 4.27
CA ALA A 117 -27.87 -30.84 3.04
C ALA A 117 -28.43 -29.93 1.94
N TYR A 118 -29.75 -29.86 1.82
CA TYR A 118 -30.44 -29.03 0.83
C TYR A 118 -30.34 -27.53 1.16
N GLY A 119 -30.36 -27.17 2.44
CA GLY A 119 -30.09 -25.80 2.87
C GLY A 119 -28.66 -25.35 2.51
N ILE A 120 -27.66 -26.23 2.73
CA ILE A 120 -26.27 -25.97 2.32
C ILE A 120 -26.15 -25.91 0.80
N ALA A 121 -26.84 -26.79 0.07
CA ALA A 121 -26.87 -26.78 -1.39
C ALA A 121 -27.46 -25.48 -1.94
N ALA A 122 -28.58 -24.98 -1.39
CA ALA A 122 -29.14 -23.70 -1.80
C ALA A 122 -28.16 -22.53 -1.58
N ALA A 123 -27.49 -22.49 -0.42
CA ALA A 123 -26.47 -21.48 -0.18
C ALA A 123 -25.29 -21.62 -1.16
N ALA A 124 -24.85 -22.84 -1.46
CA ALA A 124 -23.75 -23.08 -2.40
C ALA A 124 -24.11 -22.68 -3.83
N ILE A 125 -25.29 -23.05 -4.28
CA ILE A 125 -25.81 -22.67 -5.61
C ILE A 125 -25.81 -21.13 -5.71
N TRP A 126 -26.41 -20.42 -4.76
CA TRP A 126 -26.48 -18.94 -4.81
C TRP A 126 -25.11 -18.26 -4.70
N MET A 127 -24.32 -18.67 -3.70
CA MET A 127 -23.05 -18.01 -3.39
C MET A 127 -21.98 -18.25 -4.45
N LEU A 128 -22.08 -19.32 -5.24
CA LEU A 128 -21.14 -19.66 -6.33
C LEU A 128 -21.71 -19.40 -7.73
N GLN A 129 -22.96 -18.95 -7.85
CA GLN A 129 -23.57 -18.68 -9.14
C GLN A 129 -22.86 -17.48 -9.83
N PRO A 130 -22.43 -17.62 -11.10
CA PRO A 130 -21.66 -16.57 -11.78
C PRO A 130 -22.49 -15.30 -12.02
N GLY A 131 -23.79 -15.43 -12.29
CA GLY A 131 -24.68 -14.28 -12.53
C GLY A 131 -24.68 -13.27 -11.37
N PRO A 132 -25.01 -13.66 -10.13
CA PRO A 132 -24.95 -12.76 -8.98
C PRO A 132 -23.57 -12.17 -8.66
N ILE A 133 -22.48 -12.93 -8.88
CA ILE A 133 -21.12 -12.41 -8.70
C ILE A 133 -20.83 -11.33 -9.76
N PHE A 134 -21.24 -11.58 -11.00
CA PHE A 134 -21.02 -10.67 -12.12
C PHE A 134 -21.89 -9.41 -11.99
N ALA A 135 -23.22 -9.56 -11.82
CA ALA A 135 -24.14 -8.45 -11.64
C ALA A 135 -23.88 -7.67 -10.35
N GLY A 136 -23.48 -8.33 -9.26
CA GLY A 136 -23.19 -7.67 -7.99
C GLY A 136 -21.86 -6.91 -8.04
N PRO A 137 -20.78 -7.41 -7.42
CA PRO A 137 -19.55 -6.64 -7.24
C PRO A 137 -18.68 -6.43 -8.48
N TYR A 138 -18.81 -7.25 -9.52
CA TYR A 138 -18.06 -7.02 -10.76
C TYR A 138 -18.66 -5.86 -11.56
N TRP A 139 -19.98 -5.85 -11.76
CA TRP A 139 -20.73 -4.79 -12.46
C TRP A 139 -20.96 -3.56 -11.58
N GLY A 140 -21.23 -3.74 -10.29
CA GLY A 140 -21.60 -2.68 -9.34
C GLY A 140 -23.11 -2.46 -9.23
N GLN A 141 -23.95 -3.47 -9.45
CA GLN A 141 -25.41 -3.36 -9.37
C GLN A 141 -26.02 -3.88 -8.06
N VAL A 142 -27.25 -3.44 -7.81
CA VAL A 142 -27.94 -3.58 -6.50
C VAL A 142 -29.09 -4.58 -6.53
N ASP A 143 -29.15 -5.45 -7.55
CA ASP A 143 -30.30 -6.32 -7.77
C ASP A 143 -30.53 -7.31 -6.61
N ALA A 144 -29.46 -7.75 -5.94
CA ALA A 144 -29.55 -8.55 -4.72
C ALA A 144 -30.29 -7.82 -3.58
N ILE A 145 -30.09 -6.50 -3.44
CA ILE A 145 -30.68 -5.69 -2.36
C ILE A 145 -32.20 -5.67 -2.49
N GLY A 146 -32.73 -5.46 -3.69
CA GLY A 146 -34.18 -5.52 -3.94
C GLY A 146 -34.75 -6.93 -3.93
N THR A 147 -33.92 -7.94 -4.22
CA THR A 147 -34.34 -9.35 -4.20
C THR A 147 -34.60 -9.87 -2.78
N VAL A 148 -33.89 -9.36 -1.76
CA VAL A 148 -34.13 -9.72 -0.34
C VAL A 148 -35.58 -9.43 0.10
N PRO A 149 -36.12 -8.20 -0.03
CA PRO A 149 -37.50 -7.92 0.33
C PRO A 149 -38.52 -8.60 -0.61
N VAL A 150 -38.19 -8.86 -1.88
CA VAL A 150 -39.02 -9.71 -2.78
C VAL A 150 -39.21 -11.11 -2.20
N LEU A 151 -38.11 -11.79 -1.86
CA LEU A 151 -38.15 -13.11 -1.25
C LEU A 151 -38.85 -13.06 0.10
N GLY A 152 -38.50 -12.09 0.95
CA GLY A 152 -39.08 -11.91 2.28
C GLY A 152 -40.60 -11.68 2.25
N SER A 153 -41.10 -10.90 1.28
CA SER A 153 -42.53 -10.61 1.11
C SER A 153 -43.34 -11.89 0.84
N LEU A 154 -42.87 -12.74 -0.09
CA LEU A 154 -43.53 -14.00 -0.42
C LEU A 154 -43.43 -15.03 0.72
N LEU A 155 -42.30 -15.09 1.42
CA LEU A 155 -42.15 -15.92 2.62
C LEU A 155 -43.09 -15.48 3.75
N ALA A 156 -43.26 -14.16 3.96
CA ALA A 156 -44.18 -13.61 4.94
C ALA A 156 -45.64 -13.91 4.59
N ALA A 157 -46.02 -13.79 3.31
CA ALA A 157 -47.35 -14.16 2.83
C ALA A 157 -47.62 -15.66 3.03
N GLY A 158 -46.64 -16.52 2.72
CA GLY A 158 -46.75 -17.97 2.96
C GLY A 158 -46.90 -18.32 4.44
N ALA A 159 -46.24 -17.56 5.32
CA ALA A 159 -46.41 -17.63 6.77
C ALA A 159 -47.67 -16.92 7.30
N ARG A 160 -48.57 -16.46 6.42
CA ARG A 160 -49.82 -15.75 6.71
C ARG A 160 -49.65 -14.43 7.47
N ARG A 161 -48.47 -13.82 7.40
CA ARG A 161 -48.16 -12.48 7.95
C ARG A 161 -48.37 -11.40 6.89
N TRP A 162 -49.63 -11.18 6.52
CA TRP A 162 -50.00 -10.33 5.38
C TRP A 162 -49.54 -8.87 5.49
N TRP A 163 -49.57 -8.29 6.69
CA TRP A 163 -49.05 -6.93 6.90
C TRP A 163 -47.55 -6.84 6.58
N LEU A 164 -46.74 -7.81 7.05
CA LEU A 164 -45.31 -7.85 6.79
C LEU A 164 -45.01 -8.12 5.31
N ALA A 165 -45.84 -8.95 4.66
CA ALA A 165 -45.76 -9.17 3.22
C ALA A 165 -46.00 -7.87 2.43
N GLY A 166 -46.98 -7.06 2.86
CA GLY A 166 -47.24 -5.72 2.32
C GLY A 166 -46.06 -4.75 2.53
N VAL A 167 -45.52 -4.67 3.75
CA VAL A 167 -44.34 -3.83 4.07
C VAL A 167 -43.15 -4.19 3.18
N LEU A 168 -42.76 -5.47 3.15
CA LEU A 168 -41.61 -5.92 2.36
C LEU A 168 -41.86 -5.78 0.85
N GLY A 169 -43.09 -6.01 0.39
CA GLY A 169 -43.47 -5.82 -1.01
C GLY A 169 -43.39 -4.36 -1.44
N ALA A 170 -43.78 -3.42 -0.58
CA ALA A 170 -43.63 -1.99 -0.82
C ALA A 170 -42.15 -1.57 -0.80
N ILE A 171 -41.35 -2.02 0.17
CA ILE A 171 -39.90 -1.77 0.20
C ILE A 171 -39.24 -2.28 -1.09
N ALA A 172 -39.59 -3.48 -1.56
CA ALA A 172 -39.09 -4.02 -2.82
C ALA A 172 -39.38 -3.09 -4.00
N ALA A 173 -40.65 -2.69 -4.18
CA ALA A 173 -41.06 -1.73 -5.23
C ALA A 173 -40.36 -0.37 -5.11
N LEU A 174 -40.05 0.09 -3.90
CA LEU A 174 -39.35 1.35 -3.64
C LEU A 174 -37.82 1.24 -3.74
N VAL A 175 -37.26 0.04 -3.79
CA VAL A 175 -35.85 -0.16 -4.15
C VAL A 175 -35.70 -0.03 -5.66
N LYS A 176 -36.54 -0.74 -6.43
CA LYS A 176 -36.74 -0.52 -7.86
C LYS A 176 -38.15 -0.96 -8.27
N PRO A 177 -38.86 -0.24 -9.17
CA PRO A 177 -40.24 -0.55 -9.53
C PRO A 177 -40.49 -1.99 -9.99
N GLN A 178 -39.54 -2.58 -10.74
CA GLN A 178 -39.62 -3.95 -11.25
C GLN A 178 -39.71 -5.02 -10.14
N PHE A 179 -39.24 -4.75 -8.93
CA PHE A 179 -39.37 -5.67 -7.81
C PHE A 179 -40.78 -5.69 -7.21
N GLY A 180 -41.67 -4.78 -7.65
CA GLY A 180 -43.09 -4.75 -7.32
C GLY A 180 -43.86 -6.00 -7.76
N VAL A 181 -43.27 -6.88 -8.58
CA VAL A 181 -43.85 -8.20 -8.90
C VAL A 181 -44.19 -9.02 -7.65
N ALA A 182 -43.41 -8.90 -6.57
CA ALA A 182 -43.74 -9.58 -5.31
C ALA A 182 -45.04 -9.04 -4.70
N LEU A 183 -45.19 -7.71 -4.63
CA LEU A 183 -46.39 -7.08 -4.09
C LEU A 183 -47.62 -7.44 -4.91
N PHE A 184 -47.49 -7.50 -6.24
CA PHE A 184 -48.57 -7.96 -7.13
C PHE A 184 -49.05 -9.37 -6.77
N ILE A 185 -48.11 -10.32 -6.58
CA ILE A 185 -48.44 -11.70 -6.21
C ILE A 185 -49.07 -11.79 -4.81
N VAL A 186 -48.58 -11.00 -3.85
CA VAL A 186 -49.17 -10.93 -2.50
C VAL A 186 -50.59 -10.37 -2.54
N VAL A 187 -50.83 -9.29 -3.28
CA VAL A 187 -52.16 -8.68 -3.41
C VAL A 187 -53.12 -9.62 -4.13
N ALA A 188 -52.68 -10.29 -5.21
CA ALA A 188 -53.48 -11.29 -5.90
C ALA A 188 -53.85 -12.46 -4.99
N ALA A 189 -52.89 -12.99 -4.23
CA ALA A 189 -53.14 -14.06 -3.26
C ALA A 189 -54.13 -13.63 -2.17
N ALA A 190 -53.98 -12.42 -1.62
CA ALA A 190 -54.87 -11.86 -0.61
C ALA A 190 -56.30 -11.62 -1.17
N LEU A 191 -56.40 -11.10 -2.39
CA LEU A 191 -57.68 -10.88 -3.08
C LEU A 191 -58.40 -12.20 -3.35
N ILE A 192 -57.68 -13.24 -3.77
CA ILE A 192 -58.24 -14.58 -3.94
C ILE A 192 -58.78 -15.11 -2.61
N GLU A 193 -58.14 -14.82 -1.47
CA GLU A 193 -58.69 -15.19 -0.16
C GLU A 193 -59.92 -14.38 0.23
N PHE A 194 -59.99 -13.12 -0.18
CA PHE A 194 -61.19 -12.32 -0.01
C PHE A 194 -62.35 -12.88 -0.85
N VAL A 195 -62.12 -13.18 -2.13
CA VAL A 195 -63.15 -13.66 -3.07
C VAL A 195 -63.58 -15.10 -2.75
N ARG A 196 -62.62 -16.01 -2.52
CA ARG A 196 -62.91 -17.46 -2.37
C ARG A 196 -63.27 -17.84 -0.95
N GLU A 197 -62.73 -17.14 0.05
CA GLU A 197 -62.85 -17.51 1.47
C GLU A 197 -63.50 -16.42 2.32
N ALA A 198 -64.02 -15.35 1.70
CA ALA A 198 -64.64 -14.20 2.38
C ALA A 198 -63.75 -13.52 3.44
N ARG A 199 -62.42 -13.67 3.34
CA ARG A 199 -61.47 -13.09 4.30
C ARG A 199 -60.93 -11.76 3.79
N TRP A 200 -61.50 -10.66 4.26
CA TRP A 200 -61.06 -9.31 3.87
C TRP A 200 -59.79 -8.83 4.59
N ARG A 201 -59.51 -9.35 5.80
CA ARG A 201 -58.37 -8.93 6.64
C ARG A 201 -57.01 -9.08 5.94
N PRO A 202 -56.68 -10.19 5.25
CA PRO A 202 -55.45 -10.30 4.45
C PRO A 202 -55.26 -9.16 3.46
N SER A 203 -56.30 -8.82 2.68
CA SER A 203 -56.25 -7.75 1.69
C SER A 203 -56.06 -6.38 2.35
N ALA A 204 -56.83 -6.09 3.40
CA ALA A 204 -56.68 -4.84 4.16
C ALA A 204 -55.30 -4.72 4.81
N GLN A 205 -54.75 -5.80 5.36
CA GLN A 205 -53.42 -5.81 5.97
C GLN A 205 -52.31 -5.63 4.93
N ALA A 206 -52.36 -6.37 3.81
CA ALA A 206 -51.32 -6.29 2.78
C ALA A 206 -51.33 -4.93 2.07
N VAL A 207 -52.49 -4.48 1.59
CA VAL A 207 -52.63 -3.19 0.87
C VAL A 207 -52.42 -2.02 1.82
N GLY A 208 -53.03 -2.05 3.02
CA GLY A 208 -52.88 -0.98 4.01
C GLY A 208 -51.44 -0.83 4.49
N ALA A 209 -50.75 -1.93 4.78
CA ALA A 209 -49.35 -1.87 5.20
C ALA A 209 -48.41 -1.46 4.06
N ALA A 210 -48.68 -1.88 2.82
CA ALA A 210 -47.92 -1.44 1.66
C ALA A 210 -48.06 0.07 1.42
N ALA A 211 -49.30 0.59 1.46
CA ALA A 211 -49.58 2.02 1.31
C ALA A 211 -48.95 2.85 2.44
N ALA A 212 -49.10 2.41 3.70
CA ALA A 212 -48.47 3.09 4.84
C ALA A 212 -46.94 3.09 4.74
N THR A 213 -46.33 2.00 4.29
CA THR A 213 -44.88 1.92 4.09
C THR A 213 -44.42 2.83 2.98
N ALA A 214 -45.09 2.83 1.83
CA ALA A 214 -44.77 3.71 0.72
C ALA A 214 -44.90 5.19 1.08
N TYR A 215 -45.89 5.54 1.88
CA TYR A 215 -46.02 6.87 2.45
C TYR A 215 -44.85 7.21 3.36
N VAL A 216 -44.63 6.44 4.44
CA VAL A 216 -43.60 6.72 5.46
C VAL A 216 -42.19 6.81 4.88
N VAL A 217 -41.82 5.89 3.99
CA VAL A 217 -40.48 5.85 3.38
C VAL A 217 -40.24 7.06 2.47
N SER A 218 -41.29 7.62 1.86
CA SER A 218 -41.19 8.73 0.89
C SER A 218 -41.28 10.12 1.53
N ILE A 219 -41.80 10.24 2.77
CA ILE A 219 -41.96 11.54 3.47
C ILE A 219 -40.65 12.36 3.50
N PRO A 220 -39.48 11.79 3.84
CA PRO A 220 -38.25 12.58 3.91
C PRO A 220 -37.77 13.15 2.57
N PHE A 221 -38.31 12.66 1.44
CA PHE A 221 -37.92 13.08 0.09
C PHE A 221 -38.88 14.07 -0.52
N TRP A 222 -40.19 13.88 -0.34
CA TRP A 222 -41.22 14.70 -1.01
C TRP A 222 -42.13 15.49 -0.05
N GLY A 223 -41.91 15.36 1.26
CA GLY A 223 -42.74 15.98 2.29
C GLY A 223 -43.98 15.16 2.64
N PRO A 224 -44.82 15.63 3.58
CA PRO A 224 -45.90 14.84 4.16
C PRO A 224 -47.19 14.78 3.32
N ASP A 225 -47.30 15.51 2.20
CA ASP A 225 -48.50 15.52 1.36
C ASP A 225 -48.68 14.18 0.62
N PRO A 226 -49.73 13.39 0.94
CA PRO A 226 -49.94 12.08 0.32
C PRO A 226 -50.21 12.16 -1.18
N THR A 227 -50.87 13.23 -1.66
CA THR A 227 -51.22 13.38 -3.07
C THR A 227 -49.99 13.64 -3.93
N ARG A 228 -49.07 14.47 -3.41
CA ARG A 228 -47.75 14.67 -4.01
C ARG A 228 -46.96 13.37 -4.07
N ILE A 229 -46.83 12.63 -2.96
CA ILE A 229 -46.07 11.37 -2.94
C ILE A 229 -46.57 10.39 -4.01
N VAL A 230 -47.90 10.22 -4.13
CA VAL A 230 -48.48 9.34 -5.16
C VAL A 230 -48.15 9.85 -6.57
N GLY A 231 -48.26 11.16 -6.80
CA GLY A 231 -47.91 11.79 -8.07
C GLY A 231 -46.45 11.58 -8.45
N GLU A 232 -45.52 11.78 -7.51
CA GLU A 232 -44.08 11.63 -7.73
C GLU A 232 -43.68 10.16 -7.98
N ILE A 233 -44.24 9.19 -7.23
CA ILE A 233 -44.02 7.76 -7.50
C ILE A 233 -44.50 7.41 -8.92
N PHE A 234 -45.68 7.87 -9.31
CA PHE A 234 -46.21 7.61 -10.65
C PHE A 234 -45.35 8.26 -11.74
N ALA A 235 -44.93 9.51 -11.55
CA ALA A 235 -44.05 10.22 -12.45
C ALA A 235 -42.70 9.52 -12.61
N LEU A 236 -42.10 9.04 -11.51
CA LEU A 236 -40.82 8.33 -11.52
C LEU A 236 -40.92 6.98 -12.23
N VAL A 237 -41.96 6.18 -11.96
CA VAL A 237 -42.20 4.90 -12.66
C VAL A 237 -42.43 5.13 -14.16
N ARG A 238 -43.20 6.16 -14.52
CA ARG A 238 -43.45 6.52 -15.91
C ARG A 238 -42.17 6.96 -16.63
N SER A 239 -41.40 7.86 -16.01
CA SER A 239 -40.14 8.36 -16.55
C SER A 239 -39.13 7.22 -16.76
N ALA A 240 -38.99 6.32 -15.78
CA ALA A 240 -38.13 5.15 -15.90
C ALA A 240 -38.52 4.24 -17.08
N ALA A 241 -39.83 4.06 -17.32
CA ALA A 241 -40.33 3.27 -18.46
C ALA A 241 -40.17 3.97 -19.82
N GLU A 242 -40.19 5.31 -19.85
CA GLU A 242 -40.03 6.13 -21.06
C GLU A 242 -38.57 6.39 -21.43
N THR A 243 -37.63 6.24 -20.48
CA THR A 243 -36.19 6.53 -20.67
C THR A 243 -35.55 5.68 -21.79
N TYR A 244 -36.01 4.44 -21.98
CA TYR A 244 -35.48 3.53 -22.98
C TYR A 244 -36.58 2.99 -23.91
N PRO A 245 -36.99 3.73 -24.96
CA PRO A 245 -38.07 3.37 -25.87
C PRO A 245 -37.61 2.37 -26.96
N TYR A 246 -36.94 1.31 -26.52
CA TYR A 246 -36.34 0.31 -27.39
C TYR A 246 -36.86 -1.09 -27.08
N THR A 247 -36.78 -1.97 -28.07
CA THR A 247 -36.80 -3.41 -27.89
C THR A 247 -35.65 -3.79 -26.97
N SER A 248 -35.61 -5.05 -26.59
CA SER A 248 -34.82 -5.55 -25.47
C SER A 248 -33.42 -4.94 -25.34
N LEU A 249 -33.16 -4.36 -24.17
CA LEU A 249 -31.89 -3.75 -23.79
C LEU A 249 -30.97 -4.88 -23.34
N TYR A 250 -30.48 -5.64 -24.32
CA TYR A 250 -29.71 -6.87 -24.12
C TYR A 250 -30.39 -7.95 -23.28
N ALA A 251 -31.72 -7.89 -23.09
CA ALA A 251 -32.51 -9.01 -22.60
C ALA A 251 -32.73 -10.03 -23.72
N PHE A 252 -32.24 -11.26 -23.52
CA PHE A 252 -32.34 -12.37 -24.47
C PHE A 252 -33.74 -13.00 -24.40
N ASN A 253 -34.71 -12.37 -25.06
CA ASN A 253 -36.13 -12.74 -25.07
C ASN A 253 -36.68 -12.83 -26.51
N PRO A 254 -37.99 -13.12 -26.73
CA PRO A 254 -38.57 -13.23 -28.06
C PRO A 254 -38.34 -11.99 -28.93
N TRP A 255 -38.38 -10.78 -28.36
CA TRP A 255 -38.18 -9.54 -29.11
C TRP A 255 -36.75 -9.45 -29.67
N SER A 256 -35.75 -9.85 -28.88
CA SER A 256 -34.36 -9.92 -29.33
C SER A 256 -34.15 -10.91 -30.48
N ILE A 257 -34.99 -11.95 -30.61
CA ILE A 257 -34.91 -12.94 -31.69
C ILE A 257 -35.48 -12.35 -33.00
N PHE A 258 -36.66 -11.73 -32.93
CA PHE A 258 -37.35 -11.25 -34.13
C PHE A 258 -36.89 -9.88 -34.62
N TYR A 259 -36.48 -9.00 -33.71
CA TYR A 259 -36.20 -7.60 -34.01
C TYR A 259 -34.78 -7.15 -33.66
N ASP A 260 -33.96 -8.00 -33.02
CA ASP A 260 -32.65 -7.62 -32.47
C ASP A 260 -32.72 -6.65 -31.27
N PHE A 261 -31.57 -6.39 -30.65
CA PHE A 261 -31.44 -5.50 -29.50
C PHE A 261 -31.50 -4.02 -29.93
N TRP A 262 -31.96 -3.14 -29.03
CA TRP A 262 -31.93 -1.67 -29.19
C TRP A 262 -32.69 -1.11 -30.41
N GLN A 263 -33.73 -1.80 -30.92
CA GLN A 263 -34.58 -1.25 -31.99
C GLN A 263 -35.72 -0.41 -31.43
N PRO A 264 -36.17 0.67 -32.09
CA PRO A 264 -37.33 1.44 -31.62
C PRO A 264 -38.59 0.56 -31.44
N ASP A 265 -39.28 0.65 -30.29
CA ASP A 265 -40.39 -0.26 -29.96
C ASP A 265 -41.79 0.34 -30.09
N GLY A 266 -41.94 1.55 -30.64
CA GLY A 266 -43.22 2.28 -30.64
C GLY A 266 -44.42 1.49 -31.20
N ALA A 267 -44.21 0.67 -32.23
CA ALA A 267 -45.24 -0.18 -32.82
C ALA A 267 -45.51 -1.49 -32.03
N LEU A 268 -44.60 -1.87 -31.11
CA LEU A 268 -44.59 -3.15 -30.41
C LEU A 268 -44.92 -3.03 -28.91
N VAL A 269 -44.70 -1.86 -28.31
CA VAL A 269 -44.77 -1.65 -26.86
C VAL A 269 -46.13 -2.06 -26.26
N VAL A 270 -47.24 -1.81 -26.97
CA VAL A 270 -48.59 -2.21 -26.54
C VAL A 270 -48.71 -3.73 -26.49
N PHE A 271 -48.19 -4.45 -27.50
CA PHE A 271 -48.20 -5.91 -27.51
C PHE A 271 -47.32 -6.49 -26.39
N GLY A 272 -46.14 -5.91 -26.16
CA GLY A 272 -45.28 -6.27 -25.03
C GLY A 272 -45.96 -6.05 -23.68
N ALA A 273 -46.67 -4.93 -23.50
CA ALA A 273 -47.42 -4.63 -22.28
C ALA A 273 -48.58 -5.62 -22.07
N LEU A 274 -49.35 -5.92 -23.12
CA LEU A 274 -50.43 -6.92 -23.06
C LEU A 274 -49.88 -8.31 -22.75
N ALA A 275 -48.75 -8.70 -23.35
CA ALA A 275 -48.08 -9.96 -23.06
C ALA A 275 -47.61 -10.03 -21.60
N LEU A 276 -47.03 -8.95 -21.07
CA LEU A 276 -46.65 -8.87 -19.66
C LEU A 276 -47.87 -9.03 -18.73
N VAL A 277 -48.96 -8.31 -18.99
CA VAL A 277 -50.20 -8.43 -18.20
C VAL A 277 -50.73 -9.86 -18.24
N ALA A 278 -50.79 -10.47 -19.42
CA ALA A 278 -51.20 -11.87 -19.58
C ALA A 278 -50.29 -12.82 -18.80
N GLY A 279 -48.97 -12.62 -18.85
CA GLY A 279 -48.00 -13.41 -18.10
C GLY A 279 -48.11 -13.25 -16.58
N LEU A 280 -48.35 -12.04 -16.09
CA LEU A 280 -48.57 -11.78 -14.66
C LEU A 280 -49.88 -12.43 -14.18
N ILE A 281 -50.96 -12.36 -14.96
CA ILE A 281 -52.21 -13.07 -14.67
C ILE A 281 -51.97 -14.58 -14.68
N ALA A 282 -51.26 -15.11 -15.68
CA ALA A 282 -50.93 -16.53 -15.77
C ALA A 282 -50.10 -17.01 -14.57
N ALA A 283 -49.18 -16.18 -14.07
CA ALA A 283 -48.41 -16.46 -12.86
C ALA A 283 -49.28 -16.58 -11.61
N CYS A 284 -50.44 -15.90 -11.56
CA CYS A 284 -51.38 -15.96 -10.45
C CYS A 284 -52.36 -17.15 -10.52
N ILE A 285 -52.55 -17.78 -11.69
CA ILE A 285 -53.50 -18.90 -11.88
C ILE A 285 -53.33 -20.01 -10.82
N PRO A 286 -52.11 -20.50 -10.49
CA PRO A 286 -51.93 -21.55 -9.48
C PRO A 286 -52.44 -21.17 -8.07
N LEU A 287 -52.46 -19.87 -7.73
CA LEU A 287 -52.95 -19.37 -6.44
C LEU A 287 -54.44 -19.65 -6.22
N TRP A 288 -55.19 -19.87 -7.31
CA TRP A 288 -56.58 -20.26 -7.19
C TRP A 288 -56.75 -21.54 -6.39
N TRP A 289 -55.84 -22.52 -6.55
CA TRP A 289 -55.94 -23.83 -5.90
C TRP A 289 -55.10 -23.95 -4.62
N ARG A 290 -53.85 -23.46 -4.61
CA ARG A 290 -52.92 -23.57 -3.47
C ARG A 290 -52.22 -22.24 -3.19
N ARG A 291 -52.09 -21.88 -1.91
CA ARG A 291 -51.50 -20.60 -1.42
C ARG A 291 -50.51 -20.85 -0.28
N ASP A 292 -49.73 -21.92 -0.40
CA ASP A 292 -48.62 -22.20 0.51
C ASP A 292 -47.34 -21.47 0.06
N THR A 293 -46.31 -21.48 0.91
CA THR A 293 -45.02 -20.83 0.60
C THR A 293 -44.41 -21.31 -0.71
N ALA A 294 -44.54 -22.60 -1.03
CA ALA A 294 -43.99 -23.17 -2.26
C ALA A 294 -44.66 -22.58 -3.50
N ILE A 295 -45.98 -22.48 -3.52
CA ILE A 295 -46.70 -21.92 -4.66
C ILE A 295 -46.48 -20.42 -4.77
N LEU A 296 -46.45 -19.67 -3.66
CA LEU A 296 -46.17 -18.23 -3.70
C LEU A 296 -44.78 -17.93 -4.29
N LEU A 297 -43.75 -18.71 -3.93
CA LEU A 297 -42.41 -18.59 -4.50
C LEU A 297 -42.38 -18.98 -5.98
N ALA A 298 -43.11 -20.03 -6.38
CA ALA A 298 -43.22 -20.45 -7.78
C ALA A 298 -43.94 -19.40 -8.64
N CYS A 299 -45.05 -18.84 -8.15
CA CYS A 299 -45.77 -17.74 -8.78
C CYS A 299 -44.91 -16.48 -8.88
N GLY A 300 -44.14 -16.15 -7.84
CA GLY A 300 -43.16 -15.06 -7.87
C GLY A 300 -42.05 -15.29 -8.90
N ALA A 301 -41.49 -16.50 -8.99
CA ALA A 301 -40.48 -16.84 -9.99
C ALA A 301 -41.05 -16.73 -11.41
N PHE A 302 -42.28 -17.21 -11.65
CA PHE A 302 -42.96 -17.05 -12.92
C PHE A 302 -43.22 -15.57 -13.23
N ALA A 303 -43.70 -14.78 -12.28
CA ALA A 303 -43.91 -13.34 -12.48
C ALA A 303 -42.61 -12.60 -12.84
N ALA A 304 -41.49 -12.91 -12.17
CA ALA A 304 -40.18 -12.36 -12.50
C ALA A 304 -39.71 -12.78 -13.91
N MET A 305 -39.95 -14.03 -14.32
CA MET A 305 -39.65 -14.49 -15.68
C MET A 305 -40.56 -13.82 -16.72
N ALA A 306 -41.85 -13.64 -16.43
CA ALA A 306 -42.78 -12.92 -17.30
C ALA A 306 -42.33 -11.47 -17.50
N PHE A 307 -41.86 -10.81 -16.43
CA PHE A 307 -41.32 -9.45 -16.47
C PHE A 307 -40.04 -9.33 -17.32
N TYR A 308 -39.25 -10.40 -17.44
CA TYR A 308 -38.05 -10.41 -18.30
C TYR A 308 -38.35 -10.77 -19.76
N PHE A 309 -39.17 -11.81 -19.99
CA PHE A 309 -39.34 -12.39 -21.33
C PHE A 309 -40.44 -11.74 -22.17
N LEU A 310 -41.49 -11.18 -21.56
CA LEU A 310 -42.70 -10.78 -22.29
C LEU A 310 -42.76 -9.30 -22.72
N PRO A 311 -42.31 -8.30 -21.94
CA PRO A 311 -42.33 -6.92 -22.39
C PRO A 311 -41.21 -6.64 -23.41
N THR A 312 -41.42 -5.65 -24.28
CA THR A 312 -40.40 -5.18 -25.23
C THR A 312 -39.21 -4.53 -24.51
N ARG A 313 -39.53 -3.65 -23.54
CA ARG A 313 -38.59 -2.88 -22.71
C ARG A 313 -38.12 -3.68 -21.50
N ALA A 314 -37.31 -4.70 -21.75
CA ALA A 314 -36.66 -5.50 -20.70
C ALA A 314 -35.14 -5.30 -20.73
N HIS A 315 -34.55 -5.17 -19.54
CA HIS A 315 -33.10 -5.17 -19.35
C HIS A 315 -32.57 -6.56 -19.05
N GLU A 316 -31.32 -6.80 -19.46
CA GLU A 316 -30.56 -8.02 -19.26
C GLU A 316 -30.55 -8.49 -17.79
N ARG A 317 -30.64 -7.57 -16.81
CA ARG A 317 -30.60 -7.87 -15.37
C ARG A 317 -31.96 -8.22 -14.75
N TYR A 318 -33.08 -7.97 -15.43
CA TYR A 318 -34.42 -8.14 -14.83
C TYR A 318 -34.77 -9.58 -14.47
N LEU A 319 -34.03 -10.57 -14.99
CA LEU A 319 -34.21 -11.97 -14.63
C LEU A 319 -33.64 -12.33 -13.24
N PHE A 320 -32.81 -11.47 -12.64
CA PHE A 320 -32.08 -11.75 -11.40
C PHE A 320 -32.96 -12.31 -10.26
N PRO A 321 -34.12 -11.72 -9.90
CA PRO A 321 -34.93 -12.19 -8.78
C PRO A 321 -35.49 -13.60 -9.00
N ALA A 322 -35.71 -14.01 -10.25
CA ALA A 322 -36.22 -15.33 -10.57
C ALA A 322 -35.28 -16.43 -10.04
N PHE A 323 -33.97 -16.19 -10.04
CA PHE A 323 -32.98 -17.14 -9.51
C PHE A 323 -33.08 -17.31 -8.00
N ALA A 324 -33.32 -16.24 -7.24
CA ALA A 324 -33.50 -16.35 -5.79
C ALA A 324 -34.83 -17.03 -5.43
N LEU A 325 -35.89 -16.74 -6.18
CA LEU A 325 -37.22 -17.31 -5.97
C LEU A 325 -37.31 -18.79 -6.37
N ALA A 326 -36.59 -19.18 -7.44
CA ALA A 326 -36.54 -20.58 -7.89
C ALA A 326 -35.48 -21.43 -7.15
N LEU A 327 -34.56 -20.80 -6.43
CA LEU A 327 -33.46 -21.44 -5.71
C LEU A 327 -33.92 -22.59 -4.78
N PRO A 328 -35.01 -22.45 -3.99
CA PRO A 328 -35.45 -23.53 -3.11
C PRO A 328 -35.83 -24.80 -3.90
N PHE A 329 -36.41 -24.65 -5.09
CA PHE A 329 -36.78 -25.79 -5.94
C PHE A 329 -35.56 -26.39 -6.63
N ALA A 330 -34.64 -25.56 -7.12
CA ALA A 330 -33.39 -26.02 -7.72
C ALA A 330 -32.55 -26.82 -6.72
N ALA A 331 -32.54 -26.44 -5.45
CA ALA A 331 -31.88 -27.19 -4.40
C ALA A 331 -32.70 -28.43 -3.98
N ALA A 332 -34.01 -28.36 -3.81
CA ALA A 332 -34.79 -29.50 -3.31
C ALA A 332 -35.12 -30.57 -4.38
N ARG A 333 -35.13 -30.22 -5.68
CA ARG A 333 -35.71 -31.05 -6.75
C ARG A 333 -34.77 -31.21 -7.95
N ALA A 334 -34.36 -32.45 -8.27
CA ALA A 334 -33.22 -32.68 -9.19
C ALA A 334 -33.60 -32.26 -10.59
N ARG A 335 -34.87 -32.46 -10.89
CA ARG A 335 -35.47 -32.16 -12.17
C ARG A 335 -35.75 -30.67 -12.37
N ALA A 336 -35.76 -29.87 -11.29
CA ALA A 336 -35.79 -28.41 -11.36
C ALA A 336 -34.38 -27.81 -11.41
N PHE A 337 -33.36 -28.51 -10.89
CA PHE A 337 -31.97 -28.05 -10.90
C PHE A 337 -31.42 -27.85 -12.32
N VAL A 338 -31.63 -28.82 -13.23
CA VAL A 338 -31.07 -28.75 -14.59
C VAL A 338 -31.53 -27.50 -15.35
N PRO A 339 -32.83 -27.21 -15.52
CA PRO A 339 -33.24 -25.99 -16.20
C PRO A 339 -32.83 -24.71 -15.46
N TYR A 340 -32.79 -24.73 -14.12
CA TYR A 340 -32.28 -23.60 -13.34
C TYR A 340 -30.80 -23.32 -13.65
N ALA A 341 -29.96 -24.36 -13.65
CA ALA A 341 -28.53 -24.24 -13.90
C ALA A 341 -28.23 -23.79 -15.33
N VAL A 342 -28.94 -24.35 -16.32
CA VAL A 342 -28.87 -23.92 -17.72
C VAL A 342 -29.24 -22.44 -17.84
N LEU A 343 -30.35 -22.03 -17.23
CA LEU A 343 -30.79 -20.64 -17.24
C LEU A 343 -29.77 -19.72 -16.52
N ALA A 344 -29.17 -20.16 -15.42
CA ALA A 344 -28.19 -19.38 -14.65
C ALA A 344 -26.88 -19.16 -15.40
N VAL A 345 -26.39 -20.18 -16.12
CA VAL A 345 -25.20 -20.06 -16.99
C VAL A 345 -25.51 -19.18 -18.20
N ALA A 346 -26.65 -19.39 -18.85
CA ALA A 346 -27.06 -18.57 -19.99
C ALA A 346 -27.28 -17.09 -19.60
N PHE A 347 -27.84 -16.85 -18.41
CA PHE A 347 -27.95 -15.50 -17.84
C PHE A 347 -26.58 -14.86 -17.56
N ALA A 348 -25.61 -15.61 -17.02
CA ALA A 348 -24.26 -15.08 -16.85
C ALA A 348 -23.61 -14.73 -18.21
N LEU A 349 -23.84 -15.55 -19.24
CA LEU A 349 -23.39 -15.27 -20.60
C LEU A 349 -24.08 -14.05 -21.21
N SER A 350 -25.38 -13.85 -20.95
CA SER A 350 -26.10 -12.66 -21.42
C SER A 350 -25.62 -11.39 -20.74
N LEU A 351 -25.31 -11.45 -19.44
CA LEU A 351 -24.69 -10.33 -18.73
C LEU A 351 -23.29 -10.02 -19.29
N TYR A 352 -22.48 -11.05 -19.52
CA TYR A 352 -21.16 -10.88 -20.12
C TYR A 352 -21.24 -10.24 -21.51
N PHE A 353 -22.19 -10.71 -22.35
CA PHE A 353 -22.48 -10.09 -23.64
C PHE A 353 -22.81 -8.61 -23.46
N ALA A 354 -23.85 -8.29 -22.69
CA ALA A 354 -24.31 -6.92 -22.49
C ALA A 354 -23.17 -5.99 -22.02
N PHE A 355 -22.41 -6.42 -21.01
CA PHE A 355 -21.29 -5.66 -20.45
C PHE A 355 -20.23 -5.29 -21.49
N THR A 356 -20.00 -6.16 -22.49
CA THR A 356 -19.00 -5.94 -23.54
C THR A 356 -19.53 -5.13 -24.74
N ARG A 357 -20.85 -4.87 -24.82
CA ARG A 357 -21.46 -4.14 -25.94
C ARG A 357 -21.76 -2.68 -25.65
N TYR A 358 -21.86 -2.29 -24.38
CA TYR A 358 -21.93 -0.88 -24.03
C TYR A 358 -20.61 -0.19 -24.42
N GLN A 359 -20.69 0.90 -25.20
CA GLN A 359 -19.52 1.72 -25.56
C GLN A 359 -19.03 2.48 -24.32
N GLN A 360 -18.11 1.86 -23.58
CA GLN A 360 -17.55 2.41 -22.36
C GLN A 360 -16.08 2.00 -22.24
N TYR A 361 -15.28 2.80 -21.52
CA TYR A 361 -13.87 2.51 -21.26
C TYR A 361 -13.75 1.31 -20.32
N VAL A 362 -13.76 0.08 -20.84
CA VAL A 362 -13.66 -1.14 -20.02
C VAL A 362 -12.65 -2.13 -20.60
N ASP A 363 -11.76 -2.64 -19.75
CA ASP A 363 -10.65 -3.54 -20.12
C ASP A 363 -11.07 -4.99 -20.44
N LEU A 364 -12.36 -5.34 -20.28
CA LEU A 364 -12.85 -6.70 -20.46
C LEU A 364 -13.08 -7.02 -21.94
N ARG A 365 -12.11 -7.71 -22.56
CA ARG A 365 -12.19 -8.11 -23.97
C ARG A 365 -12.92 -9.45 -24.15
N VAL A 366 -13.68 -9.56 -25.24
CA VAL A 366 -14.32 -10.81 -25.66
C VAL A 366 -13.29 -11.67 -26.41
N PRO A 367 -13.07 -12.94 -26.03
CA PRO A 367 -12.24 -13.84 -26.83
C PRO A 367 -12.79 -14.00 -28.26
N ALA A 368 -11.91 -13.95 -29.27
CA ALA A 368 -12.32 -13.98 -30.68
C ALA A 368 -13.23 -15.17 -31.04
N PHE A 369 -13.02 -16.33 -30.42
CA PHE A 369 -13.88 -17.49 -30.66
C PHE A 369 -15.31 -17.30 -30.10
N VAL A 370 -15.46 -16.65 -28.94
CA VAL A 370 -16.78 -16.34 -28.34
C VAL A 370 -17.50 -15.32 -29.22
N GLU A 371 -16.77 -14.30 -29.68
CA GLU A 371 -17.26 -13.27 -30.59
C GLU A 371 -17.79 -13.89 -31.90
N ALA A 372 -17.02 -14.78 -32.53
CA ALA A 372 -17.37 -15.43 -33.78
C ALA A 372 -18.47 -16.50 -33.65
N THR A 373 -18.74 -17.03 -32.45
CA THR A 373 -19.69 -18.12 -32.22
C THR A 373 -20.89 -17.68 -31.38
N LEU A 374 -20.77 -17.70 -30.05
CA LEU A 374 -21.86 -17.43 -29.11
C LEU A 374 -22.44 -16.03 -29.25
N PHE A 375 -21.61 -15.04 -29.60
CA PHE A 375 -22.03 -13.65 -29.73
C PHE A 375 -22.35 -13.23 -31.17
N SER A 376 -22.21 -14.14 -32.15
CA SER A 376 -22.78 -13.96 -33.48
C SER A 376 -24.31 -13.86 -33.41
N ARG A 377 -24.97 -13.33 -34.44
CA ARG A 377 -26.44 -13.25 -34.47
C ARG A 377 -27.12 -14.61 -34.25
N ALA A 378 -26.59 -15.67 -34.87
CA ALA A 378 -27.09 -17.03 -34.68
C ALA A 378 -26.87 -17.52 -33.24
N GLY A 379 -25.71 -17.22 -32.65
CA GLY A 379 -25.40 -17.53 -31.26
C GLY A 379 -26.32 -16.79 -30.27
N GLN A 380 -26.60 -15.51 -30.51
CA GLN A 380 -27.52 -14.73 -29.70
C GLN A 380 -28.94 -15.32 -29.70
N ILE A 381 -29.45 -15.68 -30.88
CA ILE A 381 -30.74 -16.35 -31.03
C ILE A 381 -30.74 -17.70 -30.31
N ALA A 382 -29.66 -18.48 -30.44
CA ALA A 382 -29.53 -19.77 -29.74
C ALA A 382 -29.54 -19.61 -28.21
N ILE A 383 -28.85 -18.59 -27.67
CA ILE A 383 -28.87 -18.28 -26.23
C ILE A 383 -30.28 -17.87 -25.79
N ALA A 384 -30.96 -17.01 -26.56
CA ALA A 384 -32.33 -16.58 -26.24
C ALA A 384 -33.31 -17.75 -26.24
N LEU A 385 -33.27 -18.61 -27.26
CA LEU A 385 -34.08 -19.84 -27.32
C LEU A 385 -33.78 -20.79 -26.17
N LEU A 386 -32.51 -20.94 -25.79
CA LEU A 386 -32.09 -21.75 -24.64
C LEU A 386 -32.66 -21.18 -23.33
N MET A 387 -32.57 -19.87 -23.13
CA MET A 387 -33.12 -19.19 -21.94
C MET A 387 -34.64 -19.33 -21.87
N ILE A 388 -35.34 -19.07 -22.97
CA ILE A 388 -36.80 -19.21 -23.07
C ILE A 388 -37.20 -20.67 -22.81
N GLY A 389 -36.54 -21.63 -23.44
CA GLY A 389 -36.81 -23.06 -23.28
C GLY A 389 -36.57 -23.55 -21.86
N ALA A 390 -35.46 -23.16 -21.24
CA ALA A 390 -35.14 -23.50 -19.86
C ALA A 390 -36.15 -22.89 -18.86
N ALA A 391 -36.51 -21.61 -19.06
CA ALA A 391 -37.52 -20.93 -18.25
C ALA A 391 -38.91 -21.55 -18.41
N ALA A 392 -39.36 -21.80 -19.64
CA ALA A 392 -40.65 -22.44 -19.93
C ALA A 392 -40.71 -23.86 -19.35
N TYR A 393 -39.62 -24.64 -19.48
CA TYR A 393 -39.54 -25.95 -18.86
C TYR A 393 -39.61 -25.84 -17.34
N LEU A 394 -38.85 -24.94 -16.70
CA LEU A 394 -38.89 -24.74 -15.25
C LEU A 394 -40.30 -24.34 -14.78
N VAL A 395 -40.97 -23.40 -15.45
CA VAL A 395 -42.34 -23.00 -15.14
C VAL A 395 -43.30 -24.18 -15.27
N TRP A 396 -43.24 -24.94 -16.36
CA TRP A 396 -44.05 -26.14 -16.56
C TRP A 396 -43.85 -27.17 -15.44
N ARG A 397 -42.61 -27.39 -14.99
CA ARG A 397 -42.29 -28.27 -13.85
C ARG A 397 -42.93 -27.80 -12.55
N LEU A 398 -42.77 -26.51 -12.24
CA LEU A 398 -43.29 -25.91 -11.01
C LEU A 398 -44.81 -25.93 -10.98
N VAL A 399 -45.48 -25.58 -12.07
CA VAL A 399 -46.95 -25.61 -12.18
C VAL A 399 -47.49 -27.03 -12.06
N ARG A 400 -46.82 -28.03 -12.65
CA ARG A 400 -47.33 -29.41 -12.69
C ARG A 400 -47.10 -30.20 -11.40
N SER A 401 -45.88 -30.21 -10.85
CA SER A 401 -45.58 -31.13 -9.73
C SER A 401 -44.43 -30.72 -8.80
N ASP A 402 -43.53 -29.82 -9.21
CA ASP A 402 -42.31 -29.53 -8.46
C ASP A 402 -42.37 -28.28 -7.58
N ALA A 403 -43.49 -27.54 -7.53
CA ALA A 403 -43.74 -26.51 -6.52
C ALA A 403 -44.01 -27.12 -5.14
N ARG A 404 -42.98 -27.78 -4.58
CA ARG A 404 -42.92 -28.41 -3.27
C ARG A 404 -41.52 -28.18 -2.69
N LEU A 405 -41.44 -27.87 -1.40
CA LEU A 405 -40.17 -27.65 -0.70
C LEU A 405 -39.56 -28.94 -0.14
N GLU A 406 -40.28 -30.05 -0.21
CA GLU A 406 -39.82 -31.39 0.15
C GLU A 406 -38.85 -31.93 -0.91
N ALA A 407 -37.77 -32.57 -0.47
CA ALA A 407 -36.74 -33.07 -1.37
C ALA A 407 -37.08 -34.41 -2.03
N ASP A 408 -36.65 -34.60 -3.28
CA ASP A 408 -36.75 -35.86 -4.04
C ASP A 408 -35.42 -36.67 -4.12
N ALA A 409 -34.51 -36.43 -3.15
CA ALA A 409 -33.20 -37.07 -3.00
C ALA A 409 -32.04 -36.53 -3.87
N THR A 410 -32.14 -35.31 -4.39
CA THR A 410 -31.15 -34.64 -5.29
C THR A 410 -29.72 -34.60 -4.78
N TRP A 411 -29.54 -34.09 -3.56
CA TRP A 411 -28.27 -33.90 -2.89
C TRP A 411 -28.20 -34.85 -1.72
N ALA A 412 -28.64 -36.11 -1.90
CA ALA A 412 -28.33 -37.17 -0.98
C ALA A 412 -26.80 -37.32 -0.92
N VAL A 413 -26.15 -36.44 -0.16
CA VAL A 413 -24.81 -36.61 0.34
C VAL A 413 -24.96 -37.81 1.25
N ARG A 414 -24.82 -39.00 0.67
CA ARG A 414 -24.37 -40.17 1.40
C ARG A 414 -23.05 -39.72 1.97
N VAL A 415 -23.06 -39.20 3.20
CA VAL A 415 -21.85 -39.10 4.00
C VAL A 415 -21.45 -40.56 4.13
N PRO A 416 -20.43 -41.04 3.40
CA PRO A 416 -20.04 -42.42 3.57
C PRO A 416 -19.57 -42.49 5.02
N LEU A 417 -20.20 -43.36 5.81
CA LEU A 417 -19.53 -43.94 6.97
C LEU A 417 -18.45 -44.89 6.41
N ALA A 418 -17.50 -44.34 5.65
CA ALA A 418 -16.26 -45.04 5.39
C ALA A 418 -15.50 -45.03 6.72
N PRO A 419 -15.09 -46.19 7.26
CA PRO A 419 -14.06 -46.18 8.27
C PRO A 419 -12.83 -45.56 7.59
N ARG A 420 -12.48 -44.34 8.02
CA ARG A 420 -11.32 -43.63 7.49
C ARG A 420 -10.10 -44.51 7.78
N ALA A 421 -9.43 -44.99 6.74
CA ALA A 421 -8.00 -45.18 6.82
C ALA A 421 -7.41 -43.85 7.28
N SER A 422 -6.91 -43.80 8.50
CA SER A 422 -6.36 -42.58 9.08
C SER A 422 -5.15 -42.20 8.24
N TRP A 423 -5.29 -41.21 7.36
CA TRP A 423 -4.15 -40.59 6.72
C TRP A 423 -3.25 -40.05 7.83
N THR A 424 -2.10 -40.70 8.03
CA THR A 424 -1.11 -40.35 9.04
C THR A 424 -0.02 -39.55 8.36
N LEU A 425 0.33 -38.42 8.97
CA LEU A 425 1.48 -37.66 8.51
C LEU A 425 2.76 -38.46 8.73
N PRO A 426 3.75 -38.35 7.84
CA PRO A 426 5.10 -38.80 8.12
C PRO A 426 5.53 -38.29 9.51
N ALA A 427 6.13 -39.16 10.32
CA ALA A 427 6.42 -38.85 11.73
C ALA A 427 7.22 -37.54 11.90
N GLY A 428 8.13 -37.23 10.96
CA GLY A 428 8.91 -35.99 10.96
C GLY A 428 8.11 -34.69 10.71
N LEU A 429 6.95 -34.78 10.06
CA LEU A 429 6.01 -33.66 9.86
C LEU A 429 4.94 -33.60 10.95
N GLY A 430 5.07 -34.43 11.99
CA GLY A 430 4.31 -34.31 13.22
C GLY A 430 4.62 -33.01 13.98
N PRO A 431 3.85 -32.70 15.03
CA PRO A 431 4.07 -31.49 15.83
C PRO A 431 5.47 -31.49 16.44
N GLY A 432 6.14 -30.34 16.40
CA GLY A 432 7.53 -30.23 16.79
C GLY A 432 7.83 -30.41 18.27
N ARG A 433 8.93 -29.85 18.74
CA ARG A 433 9.29 -29.86 20.18
C ARG A 433 9.93 -28.56 20.62
N LEU A 434 10.16 -28.44 21.93
CA LEU A 434 10.94 -27.33 22.46
C LEU A 434 12.36 -27.41 21.93
N PRO A 435 12.98 -26.27 21.58
CA PRO A 435 14.38 -26.24 21.22
C PRO A 435 15.23 -26.88 22.33
N THR A 436 16.03 -27.86 21.94
CA THR A 436 17.08 -28.44 22.78
C THR A 436 18.33 -27.55 22.72
N ARG A 437 19.33 -27.82 23.57
CA ARG A 437 20.65 -27.16 23.45
C ARG A 437 21.23 -27.30 22.04
N ARG A 438 21.07 -28.47 21.41
CA ARG A 438 21.50 -28.71 20.03
C ARG A 438 20.78 -27.82 19.03
N ASP A 439 19.46 -27.65 19.16
CA ASP A 439 18.69 -26.79 18.25
C ASP A 439 19.10 -25.31 18.41
N LEU A 440 19.38 -24.87 19.64
CA LEU A 440 19.94 -23.54 19.92
C LEU A 440 21.34 -23.38 19.35
N THR A 441 22.22 -24.38 19.48
CA THR A 441 23.55 -24.37 18.85
C THR A 441 23.44 -24.27 17.34
N ILE A 442 22.54 -25.02 16.69
CA ILE A 442 22.31 -24.93 15.24
C ILE A 442 21.81 -23.53 14.87
N ALA A 443 20.80 -23.01 15.56
CA ALA A 443 20.28 -21.66 15.29
C ALA A 443 21.36 -20.59 15.47
N PHE A 444 22.20 -20.70 16.50
CA PHE A 444 23.31 -19.79 16.74
C PHE A 444 24.41 -19.90 15.66
N LEU A 445 24.79 -21.12 15.26
CA LEU A 445 25.78 -21.32 14.20
C LEU A 445 25.28 -20.78 12.86
N VAL A 446 23.98 -20.94 12.55
CA VAL A 446 23.37 -20.38 11.35
C VAL A 446 23.34 -18.85 11.42
N ALA A 447 22.93 -18.28 12.57
CA ALA A 447 22.94 -16.84 12.78
C ALA A 447 24.36 -16.27 12.67
N LEU A 448 25.36 -16.92 13.24
CA LEU A 448 26.77 -16.56 13.12
C LEU A 448 27.25 -16.66 11.68
N ALA A 449 26.87 -17.72 10.96
CA ALA A 449 27.18 -17.84 9.54
C ALA A 449 26.55 -16.69 8.73
N VAL A 450 25.31 -16.29 9.04
CA VAL A 450 24.68 -15.11 8.44
C VAL A 450 25.45 -13.84 8.78
N LEU A 451 25.80 -13.60 10.05
CA LEU A 451 26.60 -12.43 10.45
C LEU A 451 27.92 -12.35 9.68
N VAL A 452 28.66 -13.46 9.58
CA VAL A 452 29.96 -13.49 8.90
C VAL A 452 29.80 -13.29 7.39
N THR A 453 28.88 -14.02 6.76
CA THR A 453 28.75 -14.00 5.29
C THR A 453 28.07 -12.76 4.76
N ARG A 454 27.16 -12.14 5.52
CA ARG A 454 26.45 -10.90 5.13
C ARG A 454 27.18 -9.65 5.67
N GLY A 455 27.96 -9.77 6.74
CA GLY A 455 28.80 -8.69 7.27
C GLY A 455 30.14 -8.52 6.56
N TYR A 456 30.57 -9.47 5.74
CA TYR A 456 31.79 -9.36 4.95
C TYR A 456 31.66 -8.23 3.91
N ARG A 457 32.60 -7.25 3.95
CA ARG A 457 32.62 -6.06 3.07
C ARG A 457 31.29 -5.30 3.05
N LEU A 458 30.69 -5.09 4.23
CA LEU A 458 29.41 -4.40 4.35
C LEU A 458 29.52 -2.88 4.10
N ASP A 459 30.72 -2.32 4.24
CA ASP A 459 31.04 -0.93 3.91
C ASP A 459 31.02 -0.62 2.41
N TRP A 460 31.03 -1.65 1.55
CA TRP A 460 31.03 -1.48 0.09
C TRP A 460 29.66 -1.74 -0.54
N PRO A 461 29.17 -0.85 -1.44
CA PRO A 461 29.73 0.45 -1.84
C PRO A 461 29.69 1.50 -0.72
N ARG A 462 30.67 2.41 -0.64
CA ARG A 462 30.70 3.42 0.46
C ARG A 462 29.71 4.57 0.27
N GLU A 463 29.22 4.76 -0.94
CA GLU A 463 28.11 5.66 -1.23
C GLU A 463 26.77 5.03 -0.85
N MET A 464 25.76 5.88 -0.69
CA MET A 464 24.38 5.43 -0.63
C MET A 464 23.93 4.98 -2.02
N TYR A 465 23.16 3.90 -2.10
CA TYR A 465 22.56 3.44 -3.35
C TYR A 465 21.14 2.94 -3.11
N PHE A 466 20.31 2.95 -4.16
CA PHE A 466 18.90 2.59 -4.08
C PHE A 466 18.22 3.31 -2.89
N ASP A 467 17.36 2.65 -2.12
CA ASP A 467 16.58 3.27 -1.04
C ASP A 467 17.40 3.74 0.18
N GLU A 468 18.73 3.52 0.21
CA GLU A 468 19.59 4.12 1.24
C GLU A 468 19.59 5.65 1.15
N VAL A 469 19.39 6.23 -0.05
CA VAL A 469 19.27 7.68 -0.24
C VAL A 469 18.02 8.26 0.43
N TYR A 470 17.10 7.42 0.87
CA TYR A 470 15.92 7.78 1.64
C TYR A 470 16.10 7.40 3.11
N HIS A 471 16.29 6.10 3.42
CA HIS A 471 16.27 5.63 4.80
C HIS A 471 17.55 5.97 5.58
N ALA A 472 18.73 5.72 5.00
CA ALA A 472 20.00 6.05 5.65
C ALA A 472 20.22 7.57 5.69
N ARG A 473 19.86 8.29 4.63
CA ARG A 473 19.77 9.76 4.63
C ARG A 473 18.94 10.27 5.80
N THR A 474 17.72 9.76 5.95
CA THR A 474 16.85 10.19 7.04
C THR A 474 17.46 9.88 8.40
N ALA A 475 18.15 8.74 8.59
CA ALA A 475 18.88 8.48 9.82
C ALA A 475 19.88 9.61 10.18
N PHE A 476 20.62 10.17 9.21
CA PHE A 476 21.48 11.34 9.43
C PHE A 476 20.71 12.61 9.76
N GLU A 477 19.57 12.85 9.12
CA GLU A 477 18.69 13.99 9.43
C GLU A 477 18.20 13.93 10.88
N LEU A 478 17.92 12.73 11.40
CA LEU A 478 17.50 12.55 12.81
C LEU A 478 18.61 12.93 13.77
N LEU A 479 19.84 12.50 13.45
CA LEU A 479 21.02 12.82 14.24
C LEU A 479 21.33 14.31 14.19
N ALA A 480 21.15 14.96 13.05
CA ALA A 480 21.33 16.40 12.87
C ALA A 480 20.15 17.24 13.41
N GLN A 481 19.09 16.61 13.95
CA GLN A 481 17.87 17.27 14.43
C GLN A 481 17.21 18.12 13.33
N ARG A 482 17.10 17.54 12.13
CA ARG A 482 16.47 18.15 10.95
C ARG A 482 15.18 17.44 10.59
N GLU A 483 14.39 18.11 9.75
CA GLU A 483 13.17 17.54 9.19
C GLU A 483 13.52 16.31 8.33
N PRO A 484 12.88 15.16 8.57
CA PRO A 484 13.19 13.92 7.87
C PRO A 484 12.61 13.94 6.45
N TYR A 485 13.43 13.60 5.47
CA TYR A 485 13.05 13.50 4.07
C TYR A 485 12.05 12.36 3.83
N GLU A 486 12.34 11.16 4.34
CA GLU A 486 11.43 10.03 4.24
C GLU A 486 10.55 9.94 5.50
N TRP A 487 9.33 10.43 5.33
CA TRP A 487 8.23 10.36 6.29
C TRP A 487 7.14 9.35 5.90
N THR A 488 7.27 8.72 4.74
CA THR A 488 6.26 7.82 4.15
C THR A 488 6.17 6.48 4.88
N HIS A 489 7.20 6.11 5.65
CA HIS A 489 7.20 4.94 6.53
C HIS A 489 7.47 5.31 8.00
N PRO A 490 6.98 4.50 8.95
CA PRO A 490 7.32 4.64 10.35
C PRO A 490 8.84 4.69 10.62
N HIS A 491 9.25 5.41 11.66
CA HIS A 491 10.66 5.80 11.81
C HIS A 491 11.55 4.78 12.55
N LEU A 492 11.01 3.75 13.20
CA LEU A 492 11.82 2.90 14.10
C LEU A 492 13.03 2.26 13.39
N ALA A 493 12.87 1.83 12.13
CA ALA A 493 13.98 1.27 11.36
C ALA A 493 15.10 2.31 11.12
N LYS A 494 14.73 3.56 10.84
CA LYS A 494 15.64 4.68 10.63
C LYS A 494 16.33 5.08 11.95
N GLU A 495 15.62 5.02 13.07
CA GLU A 495 16.21 5.20 14.40
C GLU A 495 17.23 4.10 14.74
N ILE A 496 16.95 2.86 14.35
CA ILE A 496 17.90 1.74 14.51
C ILE A 496 19.16 1.98 13.65
N MET A 497 19.01 2.47 12.42
CA MET A 497 20.16 2.88 11.59
C MET A 497 20.93 4.04 12.23
N ALA A 498 20.24 5.04 12.77
CA ALA A 498 20.84 6.17 13.48
C ALA A 498 21.63 5.73 14.73
N LEU A 499 21.12 4.72 15.46
CA LEU A 499 21.85 4.05 16.54
C LEU A 499 23.10 3.31 16.03
N GLY A 500 23.02 2.69 14.85
CA GLY A 500 24.17 2.09 14.17
C GLY A 500 25.26 3.11 13.86
N ILE A 501 24.89 4.24 13.25
CA ILE A 501 25.77 5.38 12.98
C ILE A 501 26.41 5.89 14.27
N LEU A 502 25.63 6.07 15.33
CA LEU A 502 26.11 6.47 16.65
C LEU A 502 27.14 5.52 17.25
N ALA A 503 26.92 4.22 17.10
CA ALA A 503 27.75 3.21 17.71
C ALA A 503 29.07 2.99 16.95
N LEU A 504 29.08 3.16 15.62
CA LEU A 504 30.16 2.65 14.77
C LEU A 504 30.59 3.57 13.62
N GLY A 505 29.86 4.66 13.35
CA GLY A 505 30.13 5.64 12.30
C GLY A 505 31.13 6.75 12.69
N ASP A 506 31.91 6.52 13.74
CA ASP A 506 32.91 7.46 14.26
C ASP A 506 34.10 7.60 13.30
N ASP A 507 33.95 8.49 12.30
CA ASP A 507 35.06 9.04 11.54
C ASP A 507 36.00 9.76 12.54
N ARG A 508 37.29 9.42 12.51
CA ARG A 508 38.24 9.85 13.55
C ARG A 508 39.66 9.92 13.04
N VAL A 509 40.52 10.61 13.78
CA VAL A 509 41.96 10.60 13.55
C VAL A 509 42.50 9.19 13.84
N VAL A 510 43.03 8.53 12.81
CA VAL A 510 43.59 7.16 12.88
C VAL A 510 45.12 7.14 12.80
N GLY A 511 45.73 8.28 12.48
CA GLY A 511 47.18 8.43 12.46
C GLY A 511 47.57 9.90 12.47
N HIS A 512 48.82 10.16 12.86
CA HIS A 512 49.41 11.49 12.84
C HIS A 512 50.79 11.40 12.20
N GLU A 513 50.98 12.13 11.11
CA GLU A 513 52.27 12.29 10.44
C GLU A 513 53.04 13.44 11.11
N PRO A 514 54.35 13.28 11.37
CA PRO A 514 55.13 14.28 12.07
C PRO A 514 55.23 15.59 11.26
N ALA A 515 55.49 16.70 11.97
CA ALA A 515 55.80 17.98 11.35
C ALA A 515 56.95 17.89 10.35
N LEU A 516 56.87 18.70 9.29
CA LEU A 516 57.90 18.77 8.26
C LEU A 516 59.22 19.30 8.84
N PRO A 517 60.36 18.64 8.58
CA PRO A 517 61.67 19.17 8.93
C PRO A 517 61.97 20.55 8.30
N GLN A 518 61.39 20.83 7.14
CA GLN A 518 61.60 22.02 6.31
C GLN A 518 60.78 23.27 6.74
N GLY A 519 60.05 23.20 7.86
CA GLY A 519 59.28 24.32 8.40
C GLY A 519 57.77 24.14 8.31
N ALA A 520 57.03 25.14 8.81
CA ALA A 520 55.58 25.08 8.93
C ALA A 520 54.89 25.31 7.58
N PRO A 521 53.86 24.52 7.22
CA PRO A 521 53.18 24.68 5.93
C PRO A 521 52.35 25.97 5.88
N THR A 522 52.40 26.68 4.77
CA THR A 522 51.63 27.90 4.43
C THR A 522 50.60 27.64 3.33
N ALA A 523 50.82 26.63 2.48
CA ALA A 523 49.84 26.06 1.55
C ALA A 523 50.00 24.53 1.49
N PHE A 524 48.95 23.82 1.10
CA PHE A 524 48.90 22.35 1.11
C PHE A 524 47.93 21.81 0.07
N VAL A 525 48.28 20.66 -0.54
CA VAL A 525 47.39 19.89 -1.41
C VAL A 525 47.73 18.40 -1.33
N VAL A 526 46.73 17.56 -1.58
CA VAL A 526 46.85 16.10 -1.65
C VAL A 526 46.29 15.63 -2.99
N SER A 527 47.01 14.75 -3.67
CA SER A 527 46.51 14.06 -4.86
C SER A 527 45.82 12.75 -4.50
N ASN A 528 45.04 12.20 -5.45
CA ASN A 528 44.26 10.99 -5.22
C ASN A 528 45.10 9.75 -4.85
N ASP A 529 46.35 9.64 -5.31
CA ASP A 529 47.32 8.58 -4.92
C ASP A 529 47.93 8.81 -3.52
N GLY A 530 47.45 9.85 -2.83
CA GLY A 530 47.91 10.30 -1.53
C GLY A 530 49.11 11.24 -1.59
N THR A 531 49.80 11.47 -2.71
CA THR A 531 50.98 12.34 -2.70
C THR A 531 50.65 13.73 -2.13
N ARG A 532 51.45 14.19 -1.17
CA ARG A 532 51.27 15.46 -0.46
C ARG A 532 52.24 16.49 -1.01
N ALA A 533 51.77 17.71 -1.22
CA ALA A 533 52.63 18.85 -1.52
C ALA A 533 52.36 20.00 -0.55
N TYR A 534 53.44 20.61 -0.07
CA TYR A 534 53.44 21.70 0.89
C TYR A 534 54.25 22.86 0.35
N VAL A 535 53.88 24.07 0.73
CA VAL A 535 54.79 25.23 0.70
C VAL A 535 55.11 25.58 2.13
N THR A 536 56.38 25.70 2.48
CA THR A 536 56.79 26.05 3.86
C THR A 536 56.90 27.56 4.04
N ASN A 537 57.04 28.00 5.29
CA ASN A 537 57.31 29.41 5.63
C ASN A 537 58.66 29.92 5.08
N ASP A 538 59.55 29.01 4.65
CA ASP A 538 60.83 29.33 4.04
C ASP A 538 60.75 29.36 2.49
N PHE A 539 59.53 29.36 1.93
CA PHE A 539 59.25 29.38 0.50
C PHE A 539 59.82 28.18 -0.26
N GLU A 540 59.81 27.01 0.38
CA GLU A 540 60.19 25.74 -0.21
C GLU A 540 58.94 24.92 -0.57
N VAL A 541 58.90 24.38 -1.80
CA VAL A 541 57.88 23.40 -2.20
C VAL A 541 58.38 22.03 -1.80
N VAL A 542 57.66 21.36 -0.90
CA VAL A 542 58.00 20.03 -0.39
C VAL A 542 56.98 19.02 -0.89
N VAL A 543 57.44 17.98 -1.58
CA VAL A 543 56.61 16.87 -2.06
C VAL A 543 56.92 15.62 -1.26
N GLN A 544 55.87 14.93 -0.83
CA GLN A 544 55.96 13.71 -0.06
C GLN A 544 54.98 12.67 -0.60
N ALA A 545 55.52 11.65 -1.29
CA ALA A 545 54.76 10.47 -1.67
C ALA A 545 54.28 9.70 -0.42
N ARG A 546 53.22 8.88 -0.54
CA ARG A 546 52.67 8.13 0.60
C ARG A 546 53.74 7.27 1.28
N GLY A 547 53.99 7.53 2.57
CA GLY A 547 55.01 6.82 3.36
C GLY A 547 56.46 7.09 2.95
N GLY A 548 56.69 8.00 1.99
CA GLY A 548 58.02 8.40 1.54
C GLY A 548 58.61 9.53 2.38
N SER A 549 59.91 9.76 2.23
CA SER A 549 60.58 10.92 2.81
C SER A 549 60.20 12.21 2.05
N PRO A 550 59.96 13.33 2.75
CA PRO A 550 59.68 14.61 2.10
C PRO A 550 60.90 15.10 1.31
N ARG A 551 60.66 15.61 0.12
CA ARG A 551 61.68 16.18 -0.77
C ARG A 551 61.33 17.62 -1.08
N GLY A 552 62.24 18.53 -0.81
CA GLY A 552 62.03 19.97 -0.96
C GLY A 552 62.78 20.55 -2.15
N ARG A 553 62.20 21.58 -2.76
CA ARG A 553 62.85 22.45 -3.74
C ARG A 553 62.49 23.90 -3.45
N ALA A 554 63.51 24.74 -3.29
CA ALA A 554 63.32 26.16 -3.05
C ALA A 554 62.58 26.83 -4.21
N LEU A 555 61.47 27.50 -3.91
CA LEU A 555 60.74 28.35 -4.86
C LEU A 555 61.23 29.81 -4.76
N GLY A 556 61.66 30.24 -3.57
CA GLY A 556 62.24 31.57 -3.30
C GLY A 556 61.22 32.71 -3.26
N VAL A 557 59.94 32.42 -3.54
CA VAL A 557 58.82 33.35 -3.46
C VAL A 557 57.63 32.68 -2.77
N PRO A 558 56.78 33.43 -2.05
CA PRO A 558 55.59 32.87 -1.42
C PRO A 558 54.59 32.38 -2.46
N ALA A 559 54.14 31.13 -2.30
CA ALA A 559 52.98 30.60 -3.01
C ALA A 559 51.73 30.65 -2.12
N ARG A 560 50.58 30.95 -2.74
CA ARG A 560 49.25 31.09 -2.12
C ARG A 560 48.46 29.78 -2.15
N ALA A 561 48.58 29.02 -3.23
CA ALA A 561 47.87 27.76 -3.44
C ALA A 561 48.74 26.76 -4.19
N LEU A 562 48.39 25.48 -4.09
CA LEU A 562 49.06 24.38 -4.76
C LEU A 562 48.03 23.49 -5.44
N ALA A 563 48.42 22.93 -6.58
CA ALA A 563 47.73 21.80 -7.19
C ALA A 563 48.75 20.74 -7.62
N ILE A 564 48.34 19.48 -7.64
CA ILE A 564 49.16 18.38 -8.15
C ILE A 564 48.56 17.89 -9.46
N ARG A 565 49.40 17.71 -10.47
CA ARG A 565 49.02 17.08 -11.73
C ARG A 565 50.13 16.16 -12.20
N GLY A 566 49.78 14.90 -12.47
CA GLY A 566 50.74 13.90 -12.95
C GLY A 566 51.95 13.80 -12.03
N ASP A 567 53.11 14.16 -12.57
CA ASP A 567 54.42 14.11 -11.90
C ASP A 567 54.96 15.48 -11.46
N HIS A 568 54.10 16.50 -11.30
CA HIS A 568 54.51 17.84 -10.90
C HIS A 568 53.51 18.55 -9.98
N VAL A 569 54.01 19.51 -9.20
CA VAL A 569 53.25 20.48 -8.42
C VAL A 569 53.15 21.79 -9.20
N ILE A 570 51.96 22.37 -9.26
CA ILE A 570 51.73 23.73 -9.72
C ILE A 570 51.61 24.61 -8.48
N ALA A 571 52.59 25.47 -8.24
CA ALA A 571 52.60 26.43 -7.14
C ALA A 571 52.19 27.82 -7.66
N MET A 572 51.08 28.35 -7.15
CA MET A 572 50.56 29.65 -7.57
C MET A 572 51.04 30.75 -6.64
N THR A 573 51.71 31.77 -7.19
CA THR A 573 52.05 33.02 -6.50
C THR A 573 51.01 34.11 -6.81
N ASP A 574 51.22 35.33 -6.31
CA ASP A 574 50.33 36.46 -6.62
C ASP A 574 50.30 36.84 -8.11
N THR A 575 51.31 36.44 -8.90
CA THR A 575 51.48 36.84 -10.31
C THR A 575 51.97 35.75 -11.27
N THR A 576 52.33 34.55 -10.80
CA THR A 576 52.89 33.47 -11.64
C THR A 576 52.46 32.08 -11.17
N LEU A 577 52.35 31.12 -12.09
CA LEU A 577 52.32 29.68 -11.79
C LEU A 577 53.72 29.09 -11.98
N ALA A 578 54.27 28.45 -10.95
CA ALA A 578 55.54 27.74 -11.00
C ALA A 578 55.32 26.23 -11.06
N VAL A 579 55.90 25.55 -12.05
CA VAL A 579 55.73 24.11 -12.28
C VAL A 579 56.93 23.35 -11.75
N VAL A 580 56.73 22.63 -10.65
CA VAL A 580 57.78 21.94 -9.91
C VAL A 580 57.66 20.42 -10.12
N PRO A 581 58.54 19.77 -10.89
CA PRO A 581 58.50 18.32 -11.07
C PRO A 581 58.80 17.56 -9.77
N PHE A 582 58.20 16.38 -9.61
CA PHE A 582 58.41 15.43 -8.52
C PHE A 582 59.79 14.76 -8.61
N ALA A 583 60.29 14.57 -9.84
CA ALA A 583 61.61 14.01 -10.08
C ALA A 583 62.70 14.92 -9.47
N GLU A 584 63.77 14.32 -8.96
CA GLU A 584 64.94 15.08 -8.53
C GLU A 584 65.60 15.69 -9.75
N VAL A 585 65.36 16.99 -9.92
CA VAL A 585 66.03 17.81 -10.91
C VAL A 585 67.11 18.62 -10.18
N PRO A 586 68.34 18.73 -10.72
CA PRO A 586 69.40 19.54 -10.12
C PRO A 586 68.90 20.93 -9.68
N SER A 587 69.34 21.41 -8.52
CA SER A 587 68.86 22.66 -7.92
C SER A 587 69.08 23.91 -8.79
N ASN A 588 69.99 23.82 -9.76
CA ASN A 588 70.29 24.85 -10.75
C ASN A 588 69.41 24.80 -12.01
N THR A 589 68.53 23.80 -12.17
CA THR A 589 67.62 23.75 -13.31
C THR A 589 66.51 24.81 -13.13
N PRO A 590 66.22 25.64 -14.15
CA PRO A 590 65.12 26.59 -14.08
C PRO A 590 63.78 25.90 -13.84
N ILE A 591 62.94 26.48 -12.98
CA ILE A 591 61.54 26.09 -12.81
C ILE A 591 60.73 26.78 -13.92
N GLN A 592 59.86 26.04 -14.63
CA GLN A 592 58.94 26.67 -15.59
C GLN A 592 58.02 27.63 -14.85
N GLN A 593 57.97 28.88 -15.30
CA GLN A 593 57.09 29.91 -14.76
C GLN A 593 56.16 30.41 -15.85
N VAL A 594 54.86 30.43 -15.55
CA VAL A 594 53.80 30.98 -16.42
C VAL A 594 53.26 32.24 -15.75
N THR A 595 53.38 33.39 -16.39
CA THR A 595 52.85 34.66 -15.87
C THR A 595 51.33 34.66 -15.92
N LEU A 596 50.70 35.07 -14.83
CA LEU A 596 49.26 35.22 -14.75
C LEU A 596 48.80 36.50 -15.50
N PRO A 597 47.63 36.48 -16.13
CA PRO A 597 47.08 37.64 -16.85
C PRO A 597 46.65 38.78 -15.91
N PHE A 598 46.55 38.53 -14.61
CA PHE A 598 46.22 39.50 -13.57
C PHE A 598 46.99 39.20 -12.28
N ALA A 599 47.08 40.21 -11.40
CA ALA A 599 47.67 40.07 -10.07
C ALA A 599 46.60 39.76 -9.01
N GLY A 600 47.03 39.19 -7.88
CA GLY A 600 46.14 38.92 -6.74
C GLY A 600 45.29 37.66 -6.91
N ALA A 601 45.89 36.60 -7.43
CA ALA A 601 45.27 35.28 -7.50
C ALA A 601 45.02 34.71 -6.09
N THR A 602 43.81 34.17 -5.89
CA THR A 602 43.30 33.71 -4.59
C THR A 602 43.00 32.22 -4.57
N SER A 603 42.70 31.63 -5.73
CA SER A 603 42.26 30.24 -5.85
C SER A 603 42.81 29.55 -7.10
N LEU A 604 43.04 28.25 -7.00
CA LEU A 604 43.61 27.38 -8.02
C LEU A 604 42.84 26.06 -8.04
N SER A 605 42.41 25.61 -9.22
CA SER A 605 41.84 24.27 -9.45
C SER A 605 42.45 23.64 -10.69
N VAL A 606 42.42 22.30 -10.72
CA VAL A 606 42.90 21.49 -11.84
C VAL A 606 41.91 20.35 -12.09
N ALA A 607 41.38 20.27 -13.32
CA ALA A 607 40.54 19.19 -13.79
C ALA A 607 41.07 18.67 -15.14
N GLY A 608 41.52 17.41 -15.16
CA GLY A 608 42.20 16.85 -16.32
C GLY A 608 43.44 17.66 -16.71
N ASP A 609 43.47 18.18 -17.94
CA ASP A 609 44.57 19.00 -18.45
C ASP A 609 44.41 20.51 -18.21
N GLN A 610 43.22 20.91 -17.76
CA GLN A 610 42.82 22.29 -17.56
C GLN A 610 43.32 22.80 -16.20
N VAL A 611 43.87 24.02 -16.17
CA VAL A 611 44.26 24.72 -14.95
C VAL A 611 43.47 26.02 -14.87
N VAL A 612 42.79 26.24 -13.75
CA VAL A 612 41.95 27.43 -13.54
C VAL A 612 42.43 28.22 -12.35
N VAL A 613 42.61 29.51 -12.58
CA VAL A 613 43.09 30.48 -11.58
C VAL A 613 42.03 31.54 -11.39
N GLY A 614 41.58 31.72 -10.16
CA GLY A 614 40.65 32.78 -9.77
C GLY A 614 41.37 33.85 -8.95
N GLY A 615 40.97 35.11 -9.12
CA GLY A 615 41.45 36.23 -8.32
C GLY A 615 40.48 37.40 -8.32
N ALA A 616 40.85 38.46 -7.59
CA ALA A 616 40.01 39.65 -7.47
C ALA A 616 39.74 40.37 -8.81
N GLN A 617 40.58 40.12 -9.82
CA GLN A 617 40.50 40.77 -11.14
C GLN A 617 39.84 39.89 -12.22
N GLY A 618 39.62 38.59 -11.96
CA GLY A 618 39.01 37.69 -12.94
C GLY A 618 39.32 36.22 -12.73
N ILE A 619 38.95 35.41 -13.73
CA ILE A 619 39.25 33.98 -13.83
C ILE A 619 40.07 33.76 -15.09
N ALA A 620 41.16 33.00 -14.99
CA ALA A 620 42.00 32.58 -16.10
C ALA A 620 41.95 31.05 -16.23
N VAL A 621 41.56 30.57 -17.41
CA VAL A 621 41.43 29.15 -17.75
C VAL A 621 42.49 28.77 -18.77
N TYR A 622 43.40 27.89 -18.39
CA TYR A 622 44.47 27.35 -19.22
C TYR A 622 44.07 25.95 -19.68
N PRO A 623 43.80 25.72 -20.98
CA PRO A 623 43.55 24.36 -21.49
C PRO A 623 44.77 23.43 -21.31
N SER A 624 45.96 24.01 -21.33
CA SER A 624 47.22 23.42 -20.87
C SER A 624 48.16 24.57 -20.46
N LEU A 625 49.17 24.29 -19.64
CA LEU A 625 50.08 25.33 -19.13
C LEU A 625 50.93 26.02 -20.22
N ASP A 626 51.04 25.40 -21.40
CA ASP A 626 51.74 25.95 -22.57
C ASP A 626 50.80 26.71 -23.53
N ALA A 627 49.48 26.65 -23.30
CA ALA A 627 48.49 27.34 -24.11
C ALA A 627 48.17 28.75 -23.55
N THR A 628 47.76 29.65 -24.44
CA THR A 628 47.26 30.97 -24.04
C THR A 628 46.00 30.81 -23.18
N PRO A 629 45.93 31.43 -21.98
CA PRO A 629 44.74 31.35 -21.15
C PRO A 629 43.59 32.14 -21.76
N GLN A 630 42.39 31.63 -21.57
CA GLN A 630 41.17 32.40 -21.74
C GLN A 630 40.85 33.11 -20.42
N VAL A 631 40.42 34.38 -20.47
CA VAL A 631 40.23 35.22 -19.28
C VAL A 631 38.85 35.87 -19.31
N ILE A 632 38.15 35.82 -18.17
CA ILE A 632 36.89 36.53 -17.94
C ILE A 632 36.98 37.43 -16.71
N ILE A 633 36.32 38.58 -16.77
CA ILE A 633 36.27 39.55 -15.67
C ILE A 633 35.16 39.12 -14.71
N GLN A 634 35.50 38.18 -13.84
CA GLN A 634 34.63 37.71 -12.76
C GLN A 634 35.44 37.65 -11.46
N PRO A 635 35.30 38.65 -10.56
CA PRO A 635 35.99 38.65 -9.27
C PRO A 635 35.69 37.38 -8.50
N THR A 636 36.74 36.69 -8.05
CA THR A 636 36.63 35.36 -7.44
C THR A 636 37.42 35.29 -6.13
N VAL A 637 36.76 34.82 -5.07
CA VAL A 637 37.34 34.53 -3.76
C VAL A 637 37.84 33.09 -3.70
N ALA A 638 36.99 32.15 -4.11
CA ALA A 638 37.27 30.73 -4.15
C ALA A 638 36.58 30.11 -5.37
N LEU A 639 37.12 29.01 -5.88
CA LEU A 639 36.49 28.27 -6.98
C LEU A 639 36.61 26.76 -6.77
N THR A 640 35.73 26.01 -7.43
CA THR A 640 35.76 24.56 -7.55
C THR A 640 35.26 24.18 -8.94
N GLU A 641 35.54 22.96 -9.37
CA GLU A 641 35.12 22.44 -10.69
C GLU A 641 34.34 21.14 -10.56
N LYS A 642 33.60 20.80 -11.61
CA LYS A 642 33.13 19.42 -11.79
C LYS A 642 34.34 18.50 -11.99
N PRO A 643 34.30 17.24 -11.49
CA PRO A 643 35.39 16.28 -11.68
C PRO A 643 35.77 16.01 -13.15
N ASP A 644 34.84 16.20 -14.08
CA ASP A 644 35.06 16.06 -15.52
C ASP A 644 35.62 17.33 -16.19
N GLY A 645 35.78 18.43 -15.43
CA GLY A 645 36.28 19.72 -15.90
C GLY A 645 35.30 20.47 -16.81
N SER A 646 34.04 20.07 -16.91
CA SER A 646 33.07 20.71 -17.82
C SER A 646 32.56 22.07 -17.34
N GLU A 647 32.56 22.30 -16.02
CA GLU A 647 32.00 23.49 -15.38
C GLU A 647 32.87 23.97 -14.22
N ILE A 648 32.98 25.30 -14.11
CA ILE A 648 33.66 26.03 -13.06
C ILE A 648 32.61 26.73 -12.21
N PHE A 649 32.73 26.63 -10.89
CA PHE A 649 31.91 27.34 -9.93
C PHE A 649 32.77 28.35 -9.18
N ALA A 650 32.54 29.64 -9.44
CA ALA A 650 33.32 30.73 -8.88
C ALA A 650 32.50 31.51 -7.84
N LEU A 651 32.99 31.56 -6.61
CA LEU A 651 32.42 32.35 -5.52
C LEU A 651 32.93 33.79 -5.59
N ASP A 652 32.04 34.76 -5.74
CA ASP A 652 32.39 36.17 -5.75
C ASP A 652 32.54 36.77 -4.33
N PRO A 653 33.08 37.99 -4.18
CA PRO A 653 33.21 38.67 -2.89
C PRO A 653 31.90 39.01 -2.19
N GLN A 654 30.76 38.95 -2.89
CA GLN A 654 29.43 39.24 -2.38
C GLN A 654 28.70 37.99 -1.88
N GLY A 655 29.22 36.78 -2.17
CA GLY A 655 28.60 35.51 -1.80
C GLY A 655 27.75 34.87 -2.89
N VAL A 656 27.85 35.34 -4.14
CA VAL A 656 27.20 34.75 -5.31
C VAL A 656 28.11 33.70 -5.93
N VAL A 657 27.55 32.55 -6.32
CA VAL A 657 28.30 31.52 -7.05
C VAL A 657 27.94 31.57 -8.53
N HIS A 658 28.94 31.79 -9.38
CA HIS A 658 28.79 31.82 -10.84
C HIS A 658 29.13 30.45 -11.41
N GLU A 659 28.16 29.80 -12.07
CA GLU A 659 28.37 28.55 -12.81
C GLU A 659 28.76 28.90 -14.25
N ILE A 660 29.97 28.52 -14.65
CA ILE A 660 30.60 28.91 -15.91
C ILE A 660 31.00 27.66 -16.68
N ALA A 661 30.60 27.59 -17.95
CA ALA A 661 31.06 26.52 -18.85
C ALA A 661 32.57 26.68 -19.11
N SER A 662 33.35 25.64 -18.89
CA SER A 662 34.82 25.75 -18.88
C SER A 662 35.44 25.91 -20.28
N ASP A 663 34.71 25.53 -21.34
CA ASP A 663 35.13 25.55 -22.74
C ASP A 663 34.82 26.88 -23.45
N THR A 664 33.66 27.46 -23.17
CA THR A 664 33.19 28.73 -23.77
C THR A 664 33.38 29.93 -22.85
N LEU A 665 33.64 29.70 -21.55
CA LEU A 665 33.61 30.71 -20.48
C LEU A 665 32.30 31.51 -20.41
N THR A 666 31.21 30.93 -20.88
CA THR A 666 29.89 31.53 -20.74
C THR A 666 29.30 31.16 -19.39
N GLU A 667 28.86 32.17 -18.64
CA GLU A 667 28.08 31.96 -17.43
C GLU A 667 26.73 31.30 -17.79
N LYS A 668 26.49 30.12 -17.22
CA LYS A 668 25.21 29.40 -17.35
C LYS A 668 24.17 30.02 -16.42
N ARG A 669 24.57 30.34 -15.18
CA ARG A 669 23.72 30.97 -14.17
C ARG A 669 24.52 31.50 -12.99
N ALA A 670 23.89 32.41 -12.24
CA ALA A 670 24.33 32.89 -10.93
C ALA A 670 23.43 32.33 -9.82
N LEU A 671 24.03 31.65 -8.85
CA LEU A 671 23.38 31.18 -7.63
C LEU A 671 23.46 32.30 -6.58
N THR A 672 22.32 32.95 -6.33
CA THR A 672 22.21 34.09 -5.43
C THR A 672 21.62 33.67 -4.08
N GLY A 673 21.57 34.60 -3.11
CA GLY A 673 21.02 34.36 -1.76
C GLY A 673 22.05 33.98 -0.69
N GLY A 674 23.29 33.69 -1.10
CA GLY A 674 24.41 33.40 -0.21
C GLY A 674 24.89 34.62 0.58
N GLN A 675 25.78 34.38 1.54
CA GLN A 675 26.52 35.43 2.25
C GLN A 675 28.01 35.35 1.88
N ILE A 676 28.78 36.35 2.34
CA ILE A 676 30.24 36.39 2.13
C ILE A 676 30.84 35.06 2.60
N GLY A 677 31.49 34.34 1.67
CA GLY A 677 32.07 33.03 1.91
C GLY A 677 33.59 33.01 1.78
N THR A 678 34.21 31.92 2.27
CA THR A 678 35.67 31.74 2.26
C THR A 678 36.13 30.48 1.53
N ALA A 679 35.26 29.47 1.42
CA ALA A 679 35.57 28.21 0.75
C ALA A 679 34.32 27.69 0.01
N ILE A 680 34.55 26.95 -1.06
CA ILE A 680 33.51 26.36 -1.90
C ILE A 680 33.85 24.88 -2.20
N ALA A 681 32.85 24.02 -2.27
CA ALA A 681 33.01 22.62 -2.67
C ALA A 681 31.84 22.15 -3.53
N PHE A 682 32.16 21.35 -4.56
CA PHE A 682 31.18 20.64 -5.39
C PHE A 682 31.02 19.20 -4.91
N VAL A 683 29.78 18.70 -4.97
CA VAL A 683 29.47 17.28 -4.77
C VAL A 683 28.38 16.85 -5.73
N ALA A 684 28.54 15.65 -6.31
CA ALA A 684 27.55 14.99 -7.16
C ALA A 684 27.11 13.68 -6.46
N PRO A 685 26.16 13.74 -5.51
CA PRO A 685 25.73 12.56 -4.78
C PRO A 685 24.93 11.64 -5.72
N SER A 686 25.22 10.34 -5.71
CA SER A 686 24.50 9.34 -6.49
C SER A 686 22.99 9.39 -6.22
N LEU A 687 22.20 9.20 -7.29
CA LEU A 687 20.73 9.20 -7.26
C LEU A 687 20.14 10.47 -6.59
N SER A 688 20.85 11.60 -6.68
CA SER A 688 20.45 12.90 -6.17
C SER A 688 20.98 14.00 -7.10
N SER A 689 20.54 15.22 -6.88
CA SER A 689 20.96 16.42 -7.61
C SER A 689 22.39 16.83 -7.22
N ASP A 690 23.13 17.35 -8.21
CA ASP A 690 24.42 18.00 -7.97
C ASP A 690 24.27 19.20 -7.02
N ARG A 691 25.26 19.43 -6.16
CA ARG A 691 25.20 20.47 -5.13
C ARG A 691 26.51 21.25 -4.99
N ILE A 692 26.34 22.52 -4.65
CA ILE A 692 27.42 23.42 -4.24
C ILE A 692 27.28 23.72 -2.75
N PHE A 693 28.42 23.75 -2.05
CA PHE A 693 28.53 24.14 -0.65
C PHE A 693 29.48 25.32 -0.52
N VAL A 694 29.08 26.38 0.19
CA VAL A 694 29.90 27.57 0.47
C VAL A 694 29.99 27.83 1.96
N ALA A 695 31.20 27.85 2.51
CA ALA A 695 31.43 28.17 3.91
C ALA A 695 31.34 29.68 4.14
N ARG A 696 30.43 30.13 5.00
CA ARG A 696 30.30 31.54 5.35
C ARG A 696 31.50 32.04 6.16
N ALA A 697 31.89 33.28 5.91
CA ALA A 697 32.99 33.96 6.59
C ALA A 697 32.63 34.42 8.00
N ASP A 698 31.36 34.75 8.22
CA ASP A 698 30.85 35.45 9.42
C ASP A 698 30.23 34.52 10.47
N ALA A 699 29.88 33.29 10.09
CA ALA A 699 29.15 32.36 10.93
C ALA A 699 29.53 30.89 10.68
N PRO A 700 29.33 29.98 11.66
CA PRO A 700 29.49 28.54 11.50
C PRO A 700 28.32 27.94 10.69
N VAL A 701 28.17 28.39 9.45
CA VAL A 701 27.09 28.02 8.52
C VAL A 701 27.69 27.77 7.14
N VAL A 702 27.16 26.77 6.45
CA VAL A 702 27.46 26.48 5.05
C VAL A 702 26.20 26.69 4.23
N ASP A 703 26.25 27.57 3.23
CA ASP A 703 25.18 27.71 2.24
C ASP A 703 25.26 26.54 1.26
N THR A 704 24.12 25.96 0.89
CA THR A 704 24.05 24.89 -0.11
C THR A 704 23.03 25.19 -1.18
N TRP A 705 23.42 24.97 -2.45
CA TRP A 705 22.53 25.09 -3.59
C TRP A 705 22.36 23.75 -4.30
N ASP A 706 21.12 23.43 -4.63
CA ASP A 706 20.73 22.32 -5.48
C ASP A 706 20.74 22.77 -6.94
N LEU A 707 21.62 22.16 -7.73
CA LEU A 707 21.87 22.59 -9.11
C LEU A 707 20.78 22.16 -10.09
N GLU A 708 19.85 21.27 -9.73
CA GLU A 708 18.75 20.88 -10.61
C GLU A 708 17.53 21.75 -10.36
N THR A 709 17.17 21.94 -9.08
CA THR A 709 15.97 22.67 -8.67
C THR A 709 16.22 24.17 -8.48
N GLY A 710 17.47 24.58 -8.29
CA GLY A 710 17.85 25.94 -7.89
C GLY A 710 17.56 26.26 -6.43
N GLY A 711 17.21 25.26 -5.61
CA GLY A 711 16.93 25.44 -4.19
C GLY A 711 18.16 25.90 -3.41
N HIS A 712 17.98 26.80 -2.44
CA HIS A 712 19.01 27.30 -1.53
C HIS A 712 18.64 26.94 -0.08
N ASP A 713 19.56 26.32 0.65
CA ASP A 713 19.41 25.95 2.07
C ASP A 713 20.66 26.32 2.87
N GLN A 714 20.53 26.37 4.20
CA GLN A 714 21.59 26.72 5.14
C GLN A 714 21.86 25.58 6.11
N VAL A 715 23.08 25.05 6.07
CA VAL A 715 23.56 23.99 6.96
C VAL A 715 24.28 24.63 8.15
N ARG A 716 23.67 24.57 9.34
CA ARG A 716 24.32 25.00 10.58
C ARG A 716 25.35 23.97 11.02
N LEU A 717 26.60 24.39 11.15
CA LEU A 717 27.69 23.52 11.61
C LEU A 717 27.66 23.31 13.12
N SER A 718 27.09 24.26 13.88
CA SER A 718 26.90 24.14 15.33
C SER A 718 25.50 23.63 15.66
N ASN A 719 25.43 22.49 16.35
CA ASN A 719 24.18 21.93 16.86
C ASN A 719 24.43 21.09 18.14
N ALA A 720 23.40 20.44 18.67
CA ALA A 720 23.48 19.66 19.89
C ALA A 720 24.51 18.49 19.84
N ARG A 721 24.88 18.05 18.64
CA ARG A 721 25.83 16.94 18.39
C ARG A 721 27.22 17.42 18.08
N THR A 722 27.34 18.40 17.20
CA THR A 722 28.64 18.91 16.75
C THR A 722 29.26 19.89 17.75
N GLY A 723 28.47 20.39 18.70
CA GLY A 723 28.88 21.41 19.65
C GLY A 723 28.99 22.79 19.00
N THR A 724 29.61 23.73 19.71
CA THR A 724 29.90 25.07 19.16
C THR A 724 31.20 24.99 18.37
N VAL A 725 31.13 25.35 17.08
CA VAL A 725 32.29 25.40 16.18
C VAL A 725 32.47 26.80 15.58
N ALA A 726 33.66 27.10 15.07
CA ALA A 726 33.95 28.36 14.39
C ALA A 726 33.39 28.39 12.95
N ALA A 727 33.54 29.53 12.26
CA ALA A 727 33.33 29.58 10.82
C ALA A 727 34.30 28.62 10.11
N ALA A 728 33.81 27.90 9.10
CA ALA A 728 34.64 26.96 8.35
C ALA A 728 35.58 27.72 7.41
N THR A 729 36.85 27.29 7.37
CA THR A 729 37.90 27.90 6.55
C THR A 729 38.28 27.05 5.34
N ALA A 730 37.86 25.79 5.31
CA ALA A 730 38.06 24.89 4.18
C ALA A 730 36.90 23.88 4.09
N LEU A 731 36.58 23.47 2.87
CA LEU A 731 35.62 22.42 2.55
C LEU A 731 36.30 21.37 1.68
N ALA A 732 35.96 20.11 1.88
CA ALA A 732 36.34 19.03 0.98
C ALA A 732 35.20 18.02 0.84
N SER A 733 34.95 17.54 -0.36
CA SER A 733 34.06 16.40 -0.61
C SER A 733 34.91 15.15 -0.86
N VAL A 734 34.48 14.01 -0.30
CA VAL A 734 35.14 12.72 -0.52
C VAL A 734 34.38 11.97 -1.61
N PRO A 735 34.93 11.79 -2.83
CA PRO A 735 34.14 11.28 -3.96
C PRO A 735 33.50 9.90 -3.72
N ARG A 736 34.18 8.99 -3.01
CA ARG A 736 33.70 7.62 -2.79
C ARG A 736 32.58 7.51 -1.75
N THR A 737 32.59 8.36 -0.72
CA THR A 737 31.52 8.39 0.30
C THR A 737 30.45 9.43 -0.03
N GLN A 738 30.80 10.42 -0.85
CA GLN A 738 30.05 11.63 -1.19
C GLN A 738 29.78 12.55 0.02
N PHE A 739 30.42 12.34 1.17
CA PHE A 739 30.29 13.25 2.31
C PHE A 739 31.10 14.53 2.12
N VAL A 740 30.62 15.62 2.72
CA VAL A 740 31.31 16.91 2.77
C VAL A 740 31.87 17.14 4.17
N TYR A 741 33.10 17.63 4.24
CA TYR A 741 33.80 17.88 5.49
C TYR A 741 34.20 19.35 5.57
N ALA A 742 33.85 19.99 6.69
CA ALA A 742 34.11 21.41 6.93
C ALA A 742 35.13 21.60 8.07
N LEU A 743 36.29 22.19 7.76
CA LEU A 743 37.32 22.48 8.76
C LEU A 743 37.02 23.83 9.42
N ALA A 744 36.72 23.81 10.72
CA ALA A 744 36.23 24.94 11.49
C ALA A 744 36.93 25.03 12.86
N GLY A 745 38.00 25.81 12.96
CA GLY A 745 38.64 26.13 14.24
C GLY A 745 39.18 24.92 15.02
N GLY A 746 39.90 24.01 14.34
CA GLY A 746 40.43 22.78 14.95
C GLY A 746 39.39 21.66 15.10
N GLN A 747 38.21 21.83 14.50
CA GLN A 747 37.19 20.79 14.38
C GLN A 747 36.92 20.51 12.92
N LEU A 748 36.78 19.24 12.56
CA LEU A 748 36.34 18.80 11.24
C LEU A 748 34.90 18.31 11.35
N VAL A 749 33.95 19.08 10.82
CA VAL A 749 32.52 18.76 10.88
C VAL A 749 32.13 17.92 9.67
N VAL A 750 31.45 16.79 9.91
CA VAL A 750 31.00 15.86 8.88
C VAL A 750 29.56 16.17 8.49
N ILE A 751 29.32 16.31 7.18
CA ILE A 751 28.04 16.72 6.60
C ILE A 751 27.59 15.67 5.57
N GLU A 752 26.40 15.08 5.78
CA GLU A 752 25.71 14.33 4.73
C GLU A 752 25.07 15.35 3.76
N PRO A 753 25.43 15.35 2.46
CA PRO A 753 25.09 16.45 1.56
C PRO A 753 23.64 16.48 1.08
N ARG A 754 22.93 15.34 1.02
CA ARG A 754 21.57 15.28 0.46
C ARG A 754 20.57 15.98 1.38
N GLY A 755 20.66 15.70 2.68
CA GLY A 755 19.84 16.33 3.72
C GLY A 755 20.45 17.59 4.33
N GLY A 756 21.70 17.93 3.99
CA GLY A 756 22.44 19.04 4.63
C GLY A 756 22.65 18.78 6.12
N SER A 757 23.00 17.55 6.48
CA SER A 757 22.96 17.06 7.86
C SER A 757 24.36 17.04 8.48
N ALA A 758 24.70 18.07 9.26
CA ALA A 758 25.89 18.08 10.11
C ALA A 758 25.67 17.22 11.36
N PHE A 759 26.31 16.05 11.46
CA PHE A 759 25.97 15.06 12.50
C PHE A 759 27.13 14.68 13.43
N ALA A 760 28.37 14.99 13.07
CA ALA A 760 29.56 14.68 13.85
C ALA A 760 30.64 15.78 13.70
N SER A 761 31.49 15.94 14.71
CA SER A 761 32.66 16.82 14.69
C SER A 761 33.88 16.09 15.26
N ILE A 762 35.04 16.26 14.61
CA ILE A 762 36.27 15.53 14.90
C ILE A 762 37.35 16.54 15.28
N GLY A 763 37.99 16.37 16.44
CA GLY A 763 39.12 17.22 16.83
C GLY A 763 40.34 16.96 15.96
N VAL A 764 40.91 18.03 15.40
CA VAL A 764 42.08 18.00 14.52
C VAL A 764 43.04 19.15 14.83
N THR A 765 44.31 18.98 14.47
CA THR A 765 45.40 19.91 14.82
C THR A 765 45.84 20.80 13.66
N GLY A 766 45.40 20.50 12.44
CA GLY A 766 45.77 21.22 11.22
C GLY A 766 44.81 22.33 10.80
N ARG A 767 45.23 23.10 9.79
CA ARG A 767 44.49 24.23 9.18
C ARG A 767 44.24 24.06 7.68
N PHE A 768 44.83 23.04 7.06
CA PHE A 768 44.61 22.71 5.65
C PHE A 768 43.93 21.36 5.53
N LEU A 769 43.11 21.19 4.51
CA LEU A 769 42.31 19.99 4.29
C LEU A 769 42.56 19.44 2.88
N GLY A 770 42.78 18.13 2.76
CA GLY A 770 42.92 17.44 1.48
C GLY A 770 42.41 16.01 1.54
N VAL A 771 42.22 15.38 0.38
CA VAL A 771 41.65 14.04 0.23
C VAL A 771 42.69 13.09 -0.36
N ASP A 772 43.04 12.03 0.38
CA ASP A 772 43.79 10.88 -0.11
C ASP A 772 42.78 9.82 -0.62
N GLY A 773 42.48 9.87 -1.92
CA GLY A 773 41.39 9.11 -2.54
C GLY A 773 41.64 7.60 -2.64
N GLU A 774 42.88 7.15 -2.71
CA GLU A 774 43.22 5.73 -2.78
C GLU A 774 43.21 5.08 -1.39
N ALA A 775 43.64 5.80 -0.34
CA ALA A 775 43.57 5.30 1.04
C ALA A 775 42.21 5.51 1.72
N ASP A 776 41.28 6.22 1.07
CA ASP A 776 40.01 6.70 1.63
C ASP A 776 40.22 7.47 2.96
N LYS A 777 41.09 8.49 2.93
CA LYS A 777 41.41 9.31 4.10
C LYS A 777 41.33 10.80 3.79
N LEU A 778 40.96 11.57 4.80
CA LEU A 778 41.21 13.00 4.81
C LEU A 778 42.54 13.27 5.50
N VAL A 779 43.28 14.26 4.98
CA VAL A 779 44.54 14.70 5.55
C VAL A 779 44.35 16.13 6.01
N VAL A 780 44.54 16.36 7.32
CA VAL A 780 44.41 17.68 7.92
C VAL A 780 45.80 18.15 8.37
N ALA A 781 46.45 18.97 7.54
CA ALA A 781 47.83 19.40 7.74
C ALA A 781 47.95 20.73 8.48
N GLY A 782 49.00 20.88 9.30
CA GLY A 782 49.33 22.11 9.99
C GLY A 782 50.76 22.13 10.56
N PRO A 783 51.10 23.12 11.40
CA PRO A 783 52.43 23.27 11.97
C PRO A 783 52.89 22.09 12.83
N ALA A 784 51.95 21.36 13.44
CA ALA A 784 52.24 20.22 14.31
C ALA A 784 52.45 18.91 13.54
N GLY A 785 52.16 18.86 12.24
CA GLY A 785 52.08 17.62 11.47
C GLY A 785 50.78 17.52 10.67
N ALA A 786 50.44 16.31 10.23
CA ALA A 786 49.20 16.05 9.51
C ALA A 786 48.39 14.93 10.16
N ASP A 787 47.14 15.22 10.52
CA ASP A 787 46.20 14.23 11.02
C ASP A 787 45.58 13.47 9.84
N LEU A 788 45.59 12.14 9.94
CA LEU A 788 44.96 11.24 8.99
C LEU A 788 43.60 10.81 9.54
N VAL A 789 42.52 11.27 8.92
CA VAL A 789 41.15 10.98 9.32
C VAL A 789 40.57 9.93 8.39
N GLU A 790 40.02 8.86 8.97
CA GLU A 790 39.36 7.78 8.21
C GLU A 790 37.99 8.24 7.69
N THR A 791 37.69 7.97 6.42
CA THR A 791 36.38 8.29 5.81
C THR A 791 35.76 7.05 5.18
N GLY A 792 34.61 6.61 5.70
CA GLY A 792 33.86 5.49 5.12
C GLY A 792 33.28 4.48 6.09
N ARG A 793 33.50 4.64 7.40
CA ARG A 793 32.89 3.77 8.42
C ARG A 793 31.39 3.96 8.55
N ASN A 794 30.88 5.10 8.10
CA ASN A 794 29.46 5.38 8.08
C ASN A 794 28.66 4.30 7.33
N ALA A 795 29.15 3.83 6.18
CA ALA A 795 28.44 2.83 5.37
C ALA A 795 28.24 1.50 6.08
N LEU A 796 29.30 1.04 6.75
CA LEU A 796 29.22 -0.09 7.66
C LEU A 796 28.19 0.16 8.78
N ALA A 797 28.20 1.37 9.34
CA ALA A 797 27.42 1.70 10.53
C ALA A 797 25.91 1.72 10.30
N TRP A 798 25.42 2.24 9.16
CA TRP A 798 23.98 2.22 8.86
C TRP A 798 23.48 0.86 8.35
N ARG A 799 24.35 0.04 7.74
CA ARG A 799 24.00 -1.32 7.24
C ARG A 799 24.12 -2.42 8.29
N LEU A 800 25.02 -2.30 9.26
CA LEU A 800 25.25 -3.35 10.26
C LEU A 800 23.99 -3.75 11.04
N PRO A 801 23.13 -2.82 11.49
CA PRO A 801 21.89 -3.20 12.15
C PRO A 801 21.02 -4.11 11.28
N GLY A 802 20.99 -3.92 9.96
CA GLY A 802 20.31 -4.82 9.02
C GLY A 802 20.85 -6.25 9.07
N VAL A 803 22.17 -6.42 9.06
CA VAL A 803 22.84 -7.73 9.17
C VAL A 803 22.57 -8.40 10.53
N LEU A 804 22.53 -7.63 11.62
CA LEU A 804 22.17 -8.13 12.95
C LEU A 804 20.73 -8.66 12.98
N PHE A 805 19.79 -7.93 12.38
CA PHE A 805 18.40 -8.36 12.27
C PHE A 805 18.24 -9.55 11.31
N ALA A 806 19.05 -9.66 10.26
CA ALA A 806 19.09 -10.84 9.41
C ALA A 806 19.55 -12.09 10.17
N ALA A 807 20.54 -11.95 11.04
CA ALA A 807 20.99 -13.04 11.91
C ALA A 807 19.92 -13.43 12.95
N MET A 808 19.20 -12.44 13.49
CA MET A 808 18.04 -12.67 14.35
C MET A 808 16.91 -13.41 13.58
N LEU A 809 16.60 -12.99 12.35
CA LEU A 809 15.64 -13.66 11.48
C LEU A 809 16.03 -15.13 11.25
N ALA A 810 17.28 -15.38 10.87
CA ALA A 810 17.81 -16.73 10.67
C ALA A 810 17.70 -17.60 11.94
N PHE A 811 18.06 -17.03 13.09
CA PHE A 811 17.95 -17.68 14.39
C PHE A 811 16.50 -18.11 14.66
N PHE A 812 15.54 -17.20 14.53
CA PHE A 812 14.14 -17.50 14.80
C PHE A 812 13.50 -18.40 13.74
N LEU A 813 13.92 -18.37 12.47
CA LEU A 813 13.46 -19.31 11.44
C LEU A 813 13.81 -20.76 11.78
N VAL A 814 15.06 -21.01 12.19
CA VAL A 814 15.51 -22.36 12.62
C VAL A 814 14.70 -22.84 13.83
N LEU A 815 14.53 -21.97 14.83
CA LEU A 815 13.78 -22.31 16.05
C LEU A 815 12.28 -22.47 15.79
N LEU A 816 11.69 -21.68 14.90
CA LEU A 816 10.30 -21.79 14.48
C LEU A 816 10.07 -23.12 13.75
N ALA A 817 10.95 -23.50 12.82
CA ALA A 817 10.91 -24.79 12.14
C ALA A 817 10.96 -25.95 13.15
N ARG A 818 11.79 -25.84 14.19
CA ARG A 818 11.85 -26.83 15.28
C ARG A 818 10.53 -26.96 16.04
N ARG A 819 9.83 -25.85 16.26
CA ARG A 819 8.55 -25.85 16.98
C ARG A 819 7.40 -26.37 16.12
N LEU A 820 7.44 -26.11 14.82
CA LEU A 820 6.41 -26.53 13.87
C LEU A 820 6.47 -28.04 13.60
N PHE A 821 7.67 -28.57 13.33
CA PHE A 821 7.85 -29.94 12.84
C PHE A 821 8.62 -30.82 13.83
N ALA A 822 8.41 -32.13 13.83
CA ALA A 822 9.09 -33.09 14.73
C ALA A 822 10.48 -33.52 14.24
N SER A 823 10.76 -33.39 12.94
CA SER A 823 11.99 -33.87 12.29
C SER A 823 13.28 -33.26 12.87
N ALA A 824 14.20 -34.08 13.36
CA ALA A 824 15.49 -33.60 13.90
C ALA A 824 16.33 -32.81 12.89
N ILE A 825 16.20 -33.11 11.59
CA ILE A 825 17.04 -32.58 10.52
C ILE A 825 16.49 -31.26 9.95
N LEU A 826 15.16 -31.08 9.97
CA LEU A 826 14.52 -29.96 9.29
C LEU A 826 14.98 -28.56 9.75
N PRO A 827 15.24 -28.28 11.05
CA PRO A 827 15.80 -26.98 11.46
C PRO A 827 17.16 -26.69 10.83
N ALA A 828 18.02 -27.71 10.70
CA ALA A 828 19.32 -27.55 10.05
C ALA A 828 19.16 -27.28 8.54
N LEU A 829 18.23 -27.97 7.87
CA LEU A 829 17.90 -27.71 6.47
C LEU A 829 17.36 -26.29 6.26
N VAL A 830 16.51 -25.79 7.16
CA VAL A 830 16.06 -24.39 7.12
C VAL A 830 17.24 -23.44 7.26
N GLY A 831 18.21 -23.75 8.10
CA GLY A 831 19.45 -22.97 8.19
C GLY A 831 20.25 -22.95 6.89
N VAL A 832 20.38 -24.09 6.20
CA VAL A 832 21.04 -24.18 4.88
C VAL A 832 20.26 -23.36 3.84
N VAL A 833 18.93 -23.46 3.82
CA VAL A 833 18.06 -22.69 2.92
C VAL A 833 18.23 -21.19 3.14
N VAL A 834 18.25 -20.72 4.40
CA VAL A 834 18.51 -19.32 4.74
C VAL A 834 19.87 -18.85 4.24
N LEU A 835 20.90 -19.69 4.37
CA LEU A 835 22.24 -19.35 3.89
C LEU A 835 22.32 -19.28 2.36
N ALA A 836 21.50 -20.06 1.66
CA ALA A 836 21.44 -20.13 0.20
C ALA A 836 20.41 -19.19 -0.44
N GLU A 837 19.64 -18.44 0.37
CA GLU A 837 18.63 -17.53 -0.14
C GLU A 837 19.22 -16.17 -0.50
N SER A 838 19.24 -15.89 -1.80
CA SER A 838 19.91 -14.74 -2.41
C SER A 838 19.22 -13.42 -2.12
N SER A 839 17.89 -13.39 -2.02
CA SER A 839 17.18 -12.15 -1.69
C SER A 839 17.43 -11.75 -0.24
N MET A 840 17.32 -12.71 0.68
CA MET A 840 17.65 -12.46 2.09
C MET A 840 19.12 -12.04 2.26
N TYR A 841 20.02 -12.51 1.39
CA TYR A 841 21.40 -12.03 1.36
C TYR A 841 21.51 -10.55 0.96
N ALA A 842 20.82 -10.15 -0.11
CA ALA A 842 20.80 -8.77 -0.60
C ALA A 842 20.15 -7.82 0.43
N GLN A 843 18.94 -8.16 0.90
CA GLN A 843 18.15 -7.40 1.89
C GLN A 843 18.87 -7.22 3.22
N ALA A 844 19.67 -8.19 3.66
CA ALA A 844 20.45 -8.09 4.88
C ALA A 844 21.56 -7.03 4.80
N ARG A 845 22.04 -6.72 3.58
CA ARG A 845 23.25 -5.91 3.35
C ARG A 845 22.95 -4.46 3.01
N ILE A 846 21.70 -4.08 2.79
CA ILE A 846 21.28 -2.72 2.44
C ILE A 846 20.59 -2.05 3.64
N GLY A 847 20.75 -0.74 3.78
CA GLY A 847 20.05 0.07 4.79
C GLY A 847 18.57 0.27 4.47
N MET A 848 17.73 -0.77 4.56
CA MET A 848 16.28 -0.72 4.30
C MET A 848 15.41 -1.25 5.45
N ASN A 849 14.13 -0.88 5.46
CA ASN A 849 13.19 -1.19 6.54
C ASN A 849 12.83 -2.70 6.66
N ASP A 850 12.91 -3.43 5.56
CA ASP A 850 12.28 -4.74 5.36
C ASP A 850 12.88 -5.85 6.23
N ILE A 851 14.20 -5.88 6.39
CA ILE A 851 14.88 -6.89 7.21
C ILE A 851 14.51 -6.76 8.69
N TYR A 852 14.31 -5.54 9.18
CA TYR A 852 13.88 -5.28 10.56
C TYR A 852 12.47 -5.84 10.80
N VAL A 853 11.55 -5.52 9.89
CA VAL A 853 10.14 -5.92 9.94
C VAL A 853 10.02 -7.44 9.83
N GLY A 854 10.71 -8.05 8.87
CA GLY A 854 10.71 -9.50 8.66
C GLY A 854 11.22 -10.28 9.86
N ALA A 855 12.35 -9.85 10.45
CA ALA A 855 12.91 -10.49 11.64
C ALA A 855 11.95 -10.42 12.85
N LEU A 856 11.33 -9.25 13.07
CA LEU A 856 10.37 -9.03 14.17
C LEU A 856 9.07 -9.82 13.97
N ILE A 857 8.55 -9.91 12.75
CA ILE A 857 7.36 -10.72 12.42
C ILE A 857 7.63 -12.20 12.68
N VAL A 858 8.77 -12.73 12.21
CA VAL A 858 9.12 -14.15 12.39
C VAL A 858 9.37 -14.47 13.87
N ALA A 859 10.04 -13.58 14.60
CA ALA A 859 10.20 -13.70 16.04
C ALA A 859 8.83 -13.70 16.76
N GLY A 860 7.92 -12.81 16.37
CA GLY A 860 6.55 -12.76 16.89
C GLY A 860 5.81 -14.09 16.68
N TRP A 861 5.87 -14.65 15.47
CA TRP A 861 5.29 -15.96 15.16
C TRP A 861 5.91 -17.11 15.94
N TYR A 862 7.22 -17.07 16.18
CA TYR A 862 7.89 -18.04 17.06
C TYR A 862 7.26 -18.07 18.46
N PHE A 863 6.97 -16.92 19.06
CA PHE A 863 6.34 -16.84 20.37
C PHE A 863 4.85 -17.19 20.34
N VAL A 864 4.10 -16.83 19.29
CA VAL A 864 2.73 -17.32 19.09
C VAL A 864 2.69 -18.84 19.08
N VAL A 865 3.60 -19.49 18.35
CA VAL A 865 3.71 -20.96 18.32
C VAL A 865 4.17 -21.52 19.67
N ALA A 866 5.04 -20.80 20.38
CA ALA A 866 5.52 -21.20 21.70
C ALA A 866 4.39 -21.29 22.74
N ALA A 867 3.42 -20.38 22.67
CA ALA A 867 2.28 -20.32 23.57
C ALA A 867 1.36 -21.56 23.51
N TYR A 868 1.39 -22.35 22.42
CA TYR A 868 0.56 -23.55 22.25
C TYR A 868 1.00 -24.77 23.08
N ARG A 869 1.94 -24.58 24.01
CA ARG A 869 2.38 -25.62 24.93
C ARG A 869 2.01 -25.26 26.38
N PRO A 870 1.48 -26.23 27.16
CA PRO A 870 0.95 -25.96 28.48
C PRO A 870 2.07 -25.64 29.49
N ARG A 871 2.31 -24.35 29.72
CA ARG A 871 3.12 -23.78 30.82
C ARG A 871 2.57 -22.41 31.20
N GLY A 872 2.88 -21.93 32.41
CA GLY A 872 2.60 -20.54 32.82
C GLY A 872 3.25 -19.46 31.94
N SER A 873 4.14 -19.85 31.00
CA SER A 873 4.79 -18.95 30.04
C SER A 873 3.89 -18.51 28.89
N ALA A 874 2.76 -19.16 28.60
CA ALA A 874 1.96 -18.87 27.40
C ALA A 874 1.46 -17.42 27.35
N VAL A 875 1.10 -16.84 28.49
CA VAL A 875 0.72 -15.42 28.57
C VAL A 875 1.91 -14.52 28.24
N ARG A 876 3.10 -14.84 28.78
CA ARG A 876 4.33 -14.09 28.49
C ARG A 876 4.70 -14.20 27.02
N ASP A 877 4.61 -15.39 26.43
CA ASP A 877 4.89 -15.63 25.02
C ASP A 877 3.95 -14.78 24.13
N ILE A 878 2.65 -14.72 24.45
CA ILE A 878 1.68 -13.89 23.72
C ILE A 878 1.96 -12.38 23.88
N LEU A 879 2.34 -11.92 25.08
CA LEU A 879 2.72 -10.53 25.31
C LEU A 879 4.00 -10.14 24.54
N ILE A 880 5.01 -11.03 24.53
CA ILE A 880 6.24 -10.84 23.76
C ILE A 880 5.93 -10.80 22.26
N ALA A 881 5.06 -11.68 21.77
CA ALA A 881 4.62 -11.63 20.37
C ALA A 881 3.95 -10.28 20.04
N GLY A 882 3.10 -9.77 20.92
CA GLY A 882 2.47 -8.46 20.80
C GLY A 882 3.49 -7.31 20.71
N LEU A 883 4.48 -7.33 21.60
CA LEU A 883 5.60 -6.38 21.59
C LEU A 883 6.36 -6.41 20.26
N LEU A 884 6.71 -7.61 19.77
CA LEU A 884 7.47 -7.77 18.53
C LEU A 884 6.67 -7.32 17.29
N PHE A 885 5.38 -7.63 17.22
CA PHE A 885 4.52 -7.13 16.14
C PHE A 885 4.32 -5.61 16.23
N GLY A 886 4.28 -5.04 17.43
CA GLY A 886 4.25 -3.58 17.63
C GLY A 886 5.51 -2.89 17.13
N LEU A 887 6.68 -3.43 17.47
CA LEU A 887 7.96 -2.94 16.95
C LEU A 887 8.02 -3.10 15.43
N ALA A 888 7.54 -4.21 14.88
CA ALA A 888 7.47 -4.40 13.43
C ALA A 888 6.57 -3.35 12.75
N ALA A 889 5.41 -3.04 13.34
CA ALA A 889 4.50 -2.02 12.83
C ALA A 889 5.08 -0.61 12.92
N ALA A 890 5.86 -0.33 13.97
CA ALA A 890 6.60 0.92 14.14
C ALA A 890 7.80 1.05 13.17
N ALA A 891 8.18 -0.03 12.47
CA ALA A 891 9.17 -0.02 11.40
C ALA A 891 8.56 0.06 9.99
N LYS A 892 7.49 -0.71 9.71
CA LYS A 892 6.76 -0.67 8.43
C LYS A 892 5.32 -1.20 8.59
N TRP A 893 4.37 -0.63 7.85
CA TRP A 893 2.96 -1.03 7.89
C TRP A 893 2.68 -2.47 7.45
N ALA A 894 3.62 -3.11 6.74
CA ALA A 894 3.51 -4.53 6.37
C ALA A 894 3.24 -5.46 7.58
N ALA A 895 3.67 -5.07 8.79
CA ALA A 895 3.38 -5.83 10.01
C ALA A 895 1.88 -5.88 10.37
N PHE A 896 1.07 -4.90 9.96
CA PHE A 896 -0.37 -4.94 10.20
C PHE A 896 -1.06 -6.09 9.46
N TYR A 897 -0.53 -6.53 8.32
CA TYR A 897 -1.00 -7.74 7.64
C TYR A 897 -0.74 -8.99 8.47
N ALA A 898 0.41 -9.09 9.16
CA ALA A 898 0.70 -10.20 10.06
C ALA A 898 -0.25 -10.21 11.28
N ILE A 899 -0.56 -9.04 11.84
CA ILE A 899 -1.53 -8.89 12.94
C ILE A 899 -2.94 -9.28 12.47
N ALA A 900 -3.38 -8.82 11.29
CA ALA A 900 -4.66 -9.20 10.70
C ALA A 900 -4.76 -10.72 10.48
N GLY A 901 -3.68 -11.34 9.97
CA GLY A 901 -3.64 -12.78 9.81
C GLY A 901 -3.68 -13.56 11.13
N LEU A 902 -3.09 -13.01 12.20
CA LEU A 902 -3.20 -13.55 13.54
C LEU A 902 -4.62 -13.42 14.12
N ALA A 903 -5.32 -12.32 13.85
CA ALA A 903 -6.73 -12.16 14.22
C ALA A 903 -7.61 -13.21 13.52
N LEU A 904 -7.39 -13.44 12.23
CA LEU A 904 -8.08 -14.51 11.48
C LEU A 904 -7.75 -15.90 12.05
N ALA A 905 -6.49 -16.16 12.40
CA ALA A 905 -6.08 -17.41 13.02
C ALA A 905 -6.78 -17.62 14.39
N THR A 906 -6.89 -16.57 15.19
CA THR A 906 -7.57 -16.55 16.49
C THR A 906 -9.06 -16.88 16.36
N ILE A 907 -9.75 -16.25 15.39
CA ILE A 907 -11.15 -16.54 15.07
C ILE A 907 -11.29 -18.00 14.62
N ALA A 908 -10.42 -18.47 13.73
CA ALA A 908 -10.48 -19.83 13.20
C ALA A 908 -10.21 -20.90 14.28
N VAL A 909 -9.32 -20.65 15.23
CA VAL A 909 -9.03 -21.53 16.37
C VAL A 909 -10.23 -21.60 17.31
N THR A 910 -10.79 -20.44 17.66
CA THR A 910 -11.98 -20.32 18.50
C THR A 910 -13.19 -21.04 17.88
N ALA A 911 -13.47 -20.77 16.59
CA ALA A 911 -14.56 -21.39 15.84
C ALA A 911 -14.41 -22.91 15.78
N TRP A 912 -13.19 -23.41 15.62
CA TRP A 912 -12.92 -24.85 15.58
C TRP A 912 -13.03 -25.53 16.95
N ALA A 913 -12.62 -24.87 18.04
CA ALA A 913 -12.83 -25.38 19.39
C ALA A 913 -14.33 -25.42 19.74
N TYR A 914 -15.06 -24.38 19.35
CA TYR A 914 -16.52 -24.30 19.45
C TYR A 914 -17.21 -25.39 18.63
N GLU A 915 -16.77 -25.64 17.39
CA GLU A 915 -17.23 -26.74 16.52
C GLU A 915 -17.14 -28.10 17.24
N ARG A 916 -16.02 -28.35 17.91
CA ARG A 916 -15.77 -29.62 18.61
C ARG A 916 -16.56 -29.75 19.91
N GLY A 917 -17.40 -28.77 20.25
CA GLY A 917 -18.15 -28.73 21.49
C GLY A 917 -17.26 -28.53 22.71
N ARG A 918 -16.05 -28.01 22.52
CA ARG A 918 -15.08 -27.75 23.58
C ARG A 918 -14.63 -26.27 23.52
N PRO A 919 -15.56 -25.30 23.62
CA PRO A 919 -15.21 -23.89 23.61
C PRO A 919 -14.22 -23.59 24.74
N GLY A 920 -13.22 -22.76 24.46
CA GLY A 920 -12.17 -22.42 25.41
C GLY A 920 -11.05 -23.46 25.55
N THR A 921 -11.02 -24.50 24.69
CA THR A 921 -9.96 -25.52 24.67
C THR A 921 -9.06 -25.44 23.44
N GLY A 922 -9.25 -24.45 22.56
CA GLY A 922 -8.47 -24.23 21.35
C GLY A 922 -7.03 -23.76 21.61
N GLY A 923 -6.68 -23.48 22.86
CA GLY A 923 -5.34 -23.08 23.27
C GLY A 923 -5.19 -21.56 23.42
N PRO A 924 -3.98 -21.01 23.28
CA PRO A 924 -3.68 -19.61 23.57
C PRO A 924 -4.34 -18.61 22.62
N LEU A 925 -4.74 -19.01 21.41
CA LEU A 925 -5.49 -18.15 20.48
C LEU A 925 -7.00 -18.42 20.51
N ASP A 926 -7.51 -19.17 21.49
CA ASP A 926 -8.97 -19.36 21.65
C ASP A 926 -9.53 -18.20 22.47
N LEU A 927 -10.37 -17.36 21.87
CA LEU A 927 -10.99 -16.20 22.53
C LEU A 927 -11.80 -16.60 23.76
N LEU A 928 -12.42 -17.79 23.75
CA LEU A 928 -13.28 -18.28 24.82
C LEU A 928 -12.50 -18.96 25.95
N ALA A 929 -11.18 -19.14 25.81
CA ALA A 929 -10.35 -19.75 26.84
C ALA A 929 -10.40 -18.92 28.14
N GLY A 930 -10.37 -19.62 29.28
CA GLY A 930 -10.47 -18.97 30.59
C GLY A 930 -11.76 -18.18 30.81
N ARG A 931 -12.88 -18.64 30.23
CA ARG A 931 -14.20 -17.96 30.29
C ARG A 931 -14.18 -16.57 29.64
N GLY A 932 -13.51 -16.43 28.50
CA GLY A 932 -13.43 -15.16 27.75
C GLY A 932 -12.33 -14.21 28.20
N ARG A 933 -11.65 -14.46 29.33
CA ARG A 933 -10.48 -13.66 29.76
C ARG A 933 -9.37 -13.65 28.72
N ASN A 934 -9.23 -14.72 27.95
CA ASN A 934 -8.23 -14.81 26.90
C ASN A 934 -8.50 -13.84 25.73
N ALA A 935 -9.76 -13.48 25.46
CA ALA A 935 -10.08 -12.44 24.48
C ALA A 935 -9.48 -11.08 24.89
N ALA A 936 -9.56 -10.72 26.19
CA ALA A 936 -8.95 -9.49 26.70
C ALA A 936 -7.42 -9.53 26.60
N LEU A 937 -6.79 -10.68 26.90
CA LEU A 937 -5.34 -10.85 26.73
C LEU A 937 -4.93 -10.68 25.26
N LEU A 938 -5.62 -11.33 24.33
CA LEU A 938 -5.32 -11.27 22.90
C LEU A 938 -5.56 -9.87 22.33
N PHE A 939 -6.63 -9.20 22.75
CA PHE A 939 -6.88 -7.80 22.40
C PHE A 939 -5.80 -6.87 22.95
N ALA A 940 -5.43 -7.02 24.23
CA ALA A 940 -4.34 -6.25 24.81
C ALA A 940 -3.02 -6.50 24.08
N SER A 941 -2.72 -7.75 23.73
CA SER A 941 -1.45 -8.13 23.12
C SER A 941 -1.34 -7.76 21.65
N PHE A 942 -2.43 -7.84 20.88
CA PHE A 942 -2.37 -7.68 19.42
C PHE A 942 -3.11 -6.45 18.90
N ALA A 943 -3.73 -5.66 19.77
CA ALA A 943 -4.24 -4.32 19.44
C ALA A 943 -3.60 -3.26 20.34
N ILE A 944 -3.77 -3.34 21.66
CA ILE A 944 -3.33 -2.26 22.57
C ILE A 944 -1.80 -2.10 22.55
N ILE A 945 -1.04 -3.17 22.77
CA ILE A 945 0.43 -3.13 22.80
C ILE A 945 1.01 -2.62 21.46
N PRO A 946 0.64 -3.18 20.30
CA PRO A 946 1.11 -2.67 19.01
C PRO A 946 0.79 -1.20 18.77
N THR A 947 -0.45 -0.76 19.06
CA THR A 947 -0.83 0.65 18.93
C THR A 947 -0.04 1.53 19.89
N ALA A 948 0.17 1.12 21.14
CA ALA A 948 0.94 1.89 22.11
C ALA A 948 2.42 2.03 21.69
N ILE A 949 3.02 0.97 21.14
CA ILE A 949 4.40 1.02 20.63
C ILE A 949 4.48 1.90 19.38
N TYR A 950 3.54 1.73 18.45
CA TYR A 950 3.49 2.53 17.22
C TYR A 950 3.34 4.02 17.54
N LEU A 951 2.41 4.40 18.41
CA LEU A 951 2.25 5.80 18.82
C LEU A 951 3.45 6.28 19.65
N GLY A 952 3.98 5.41 20.52
CA GLY A 952 5.14 5.69 21.36
C GLY A 952 6.41 5.97 20.56
N SER A 953 6.61 5.34 19.40
CA SER A 953 7.78 5.61 18.55
C SER A 953 7.78 7.00 17.94
N TYR A 954 6.63 7.67 17.85
CA TYR A 954 6.57 9.07 17.39
C TYR A 954 6.72 10.08 18.53
N LEU A 955 6.69 9.66 19.80
CA LEU A 955 6.75 10.58 20.94
C LEU A 955 8.02 11.45 20.98
N PRO A 956 9.23 10.94 20.69
CA PRO A 956 10.46 11.75 20.66
C PRO A 956 10.46 12.87 19.61
N TRP A 957 9.52 12.83 18.67
CA TRP A 957 9.49 13.69 17.50
C TRP A 957 8.53 14.86 17.70
N TYR A 958 7.48 14.69 18.51
CA TYR A 958 6.50 15.75 18.73
C TYR A 958 7.08 17.01 19.40
N GLY A 959 6.79 18.16 18.81
CA GLY A 959 7.25 19.47 19.24
C GLY A 959 8.70 19.83 18.87
N GLY A 960 9.41 18.98 18.12
CA GLY A 960 10.81 19.17 17.74
C GLY A 960 11.03 19.52 16.25
N PRO A 961 12.28 19.80 15.86
CA PRO A 961 12.65 20.09 14.47
C PRO A 961 12.60 18.88 13.53
N THR A 962 12.31 17.69 14.06
CA THR A 962 12.23 16.44 13.32
C THR A 962 10.80 16.08 12.89
N ILE A 963 9.80 16.92 13.15
CA ILE A 963 8.44 16.72 12.62
C ILE A 963 8.38 17.20 11.18
N PRO A 964 7.99 16.35 10.21
CA PRO A 964 7.72 16.79 8.84
C PRO A 964 6.65 17.89 8.82
N TYR A 965 6.98 19.04 8.26
CA TYR A 965 6.09 20.18 8.02
C TYR A 965 5.27 20.66 9.24
N GLY A 966 5.70 20.31 10.46
CA GLY A 966 4.97 20.59 11.69
C GLY A 966 3.67 19.77 11.88
N TRP A 967 3.49 18.68 11.14
CA TRP A 967 2.30 17.84 11.19
C TRP A 967 2.10 17.13 12.54
N ASN A 968 0.85 17.05 13.00
CA ASN A 968 0.48 16.17 14.11
C ASN A 968 0.40 14.69 13.63
N ILE A 969 0.23 13.74 14.57
CA ILE A 969 0.19 12.30 14.23
C ILE A 969 -0.88 11.94 13.20
N VAL A 970 -2.04 12.61 13.27
CA VAL A 970 -3.17 12.33 12.40
C VAL A 970 -2.84 12.81 10.99
N GLU A 971 -2.33 14.04 10.87
CA GLU A 971 -1.88 14.62 9.60
C GLU A 971 -0.77 13.78 8.98
N LEU A 972 0.29 13.44 9.74
CA LEU A 972 1.36 12.59 9.24
C LEU A 972 0.84 11.24 8.74
N THR A 973 -0.04 10.58 9.50
CA THR A 973 -0.63 9.30 9.09
C THR A 973 -1.50 9.44 7.84
N GLN A 974 -2.27 10.53 7.71
CA GLN A 974 -3.04 10.84 6.52
C GLN A 974 -2.14 11.05 5.31
N GLN A 975 -1.04 11.80 5.46
CA GLN A 975 -0.08 12.03 4.40
C GLN A 975 0.59 10.72 3.97
N MET A 976 0.99 9.87 4.93
CA MET A 976 1.54 8.53 4.62
C MET A 976 0.53 7.71 3.80
N TYR A 977 -0.74 7.70 4.21
CA TYR A 977 -1.79 6.99 3.48
C TYR A 977 -2.02 7.57 2.09
N TRP A 978 -2.10 8.90 1.94
CA TRP A 978 -2.29 9.56 0.65
C TRP A 978 -1.12 9.36 -0.29
N TYR A 979 0.11 9.37 0.23
CA TYR A 979 1.29 9.01 -0.54
C TYR A 979 1.17 7.60 -1.12
N HIS A 980 0.97 6.59 -0.27
CA HIS A 980 0.89 5.18 -0.71
C HIS A 980 -0.34 4.89 -1.59
N SER A 981 -1.47 5.54 -1.33
CA SER A 981 -2.68 5.36 -2.15
C SER A 981 -2.66 6.13 -3.48
N GLY A 982 -1.89 7.21 -3.57
CA GLY A 982 -1.78 8.10 -4.74
C GLY A 982 -0.54 7.88 -5.61
N LEU A 983 0.44 7.08 -5.15
CA LEU A 983 1.68 6.82 -5.88
C LEU A 983 1.40 6.00 -7.15
N THR A 984 1.55 6.63 -8.32
CA THR A 984 1.30 6.02 -9.63
C THR A 984 2.49 6.12 -10.58
N ALA A 985 3.64 6.57 -10.07
CA ALA A 985 4.85 6.75 -10.86
C ALA A 985 5.33 5.40 -11.43
N PRO A 986 5.38 5.22 -12.76
CA PRO A 986 5.90 4.01 -13.36
C PRO A 986 7.42 3.96 -13.17
N HIS A 987 7.92 2.90 -12.52
CA HIS A 987 9.35 2.67 -12.40
C HIS A 987 9.77 1.45 -13.23
N PRO A 988 10.86 1.54 -14.02
CA PRO A 988 11.33 0.42 -14.84
C PRO A 988 11.59 -0.86 -14.04
N ALA A 989 12.00 -0.74 -12.77
CA ALA A 989 12.22 -1.89 -11.89
C ALA A 989 10.96 -2.38 -11.13
N GLY A 990 9.83 -1.66 -11.19
CA GLY A 990 8.59 -2.06 -10.52
C GLY A 990 8.05 -3.40 -11.06
N SER A 991 7.59 -4.29 -10.19
CA SER A 991 7.17 -5.65 -10.56
C SER A 991 5.75 -5.96 -10.09
N PRO A 992 4.94 -6.68 -10.88
CA PRO A 992 3.60 -7.07 -10.43
C PRO A 992 3.68 -8.21 -9.42
N TRP A 993 2.85 -8.19 -8.38
CA TRP A 993 2.91 -9.17 -7.28
C TRP A 993 2.87 -10.64 -7.68
N TRP A 994 2.13 -10.98 -8.73
CA TRP A 994 2.01 -12.36 -9.19
C TRP A 994 3.33 -12.90 -9.73
N SER A 995 4.29 -12.03 -10.06
CA SER A 995 5.61 -12.40 -10.57
C SER A 995 6.62 -12.77 -9.48
N TRP A 996 6.40 -12.34 -8.23
CA TRP A 996 7.32 -12.53 -7.12
C TRP A 996 7.55 -14.01 -6.74
N PRO A 997 6.51 -14.85 -6.60
CA PRO A 997 6.69 -16.27 -6.28
C PRO A 997 7.49 -17.03 -7.34
N LEU A 998 7.50 -16.49 -8.56
CA LEU A 998 8.12 -17.08 -9.73
C LEU A 998 9.51 -16.49 -10.03
N VAL A 999 9.90 -15.41 -9.33
CA VAL A 999 11.16 -14.67 -9.53
C VAL A 999 11.33 -14.20 -10.99
N LEU A 1000 10.26 -13.71 -11.62
CA LEU A 1000 10.29 -13.34 -13.05
C LEU A 1000 10.85 -11.94 -13.32
N LYS A 1001 10.90 -11.06 -12.31
CA LYS A 1001 11.43 -9.70 -12.44
C LYS A 1001 12.24 -9.29 -11.20
N PRO A 1002 13.51 -9.70 -11.11
CA PRO A 1002 14.46 -9.20 -10.12
C PRO A 1002 14.61 -7.68 -10.17
N VAL A 1003 15.04 -7.09 -9.05
CA VAL A 1003 15.19 -5.64 -8.92
C VAL A 1003 16.67 -5.27 -8.89
N TYR A 1004 17.05 -4.34 -9.75
CA TYR A 1004 18.41 -3.84 -9.88
C TYR A 1004 18.63 -2.67 -8.90
N TRP A 1005 19.73 -2.70 -8.15
CA TRP A 1005 19.99 -1.73 -7.07
C TRP A 1005 21.21 -0.84 -7.32
N TYR A 1006 22.28 -1.37 -7.91
CA TYR A 1006 23.56 -0.66 -7.99
C TYR A 1006 24.36 -1.01 -9.24
N LEU A 1007 24.92 0.01 -9.90
CA LEU A 1007 25.98 -0.07 -10.90
C LEU A 1007 27.14 0.83 -10.47
N GLY A 1008 28.35 0.30 -10.41
CA GLY A 1008 29.55 1.13 -10.18
C GLY A 1008 30.84 0.38 -10.44
N GLN A 1009 31.99 0.99 -10.17
CA GLN A 1009 33.29 0.32 -10.32
C GLN A 1009 33.62 -0.53 -9.08
N ALA A 1010 34.07 -1.78 -9.29
CA ALA A 1010 34.41 -2.71 -8.22
C ALA A 1010 35.91 -2.71 -7.89
N SER A 1011 36.78 -2.74 -8.91
CA SER A 1011 38.26 -2.62 -8.86
C SER A 1011 38.83 -2.67 -10.29
N ASP A 1012 40.01 -2.11 -10.56
CA ASP A 1012 40.81 -2.28 -11.80
C ASP A 1012 40.00 -2.27 -13.11
N GLY A 1013 39.12 -1.27 -13.30
CA GLY A 1013 38.33 -1.13 -14.53
C GLY A 1013 37.17 -2.12 -14.69
N GLU A 1014 36.88 -2.94 -13.68
CA GLU A 1014 35.71 -3.83 -13.65
C GLU A 1014 34.48 -3.14 -13.05
N ASN A 1015 33.29 -3.43 -13.60
CA ASN A 1015 32.01 -2.96 -13.06
C ASN A 1015 31.41 -3.97 -12.07
N GLY A 1016 30.90 -3.47 -10.95
CA GLY A 1016 30.11 -4.18 -9.96
C GLY A 1016 28.61 -3.92 -10.12
N TYR A 1017 27.81 -4.97 -9.93
CA TYR A 1017 26.36 -4.96 -10.05
C TYR A 1017 25.75 -5.53 -8.76
N ILE A 1018 24.75 -4.86 -8.20
CA ILE A 1018 23.94 -5.41 -7.10
C ILE A 1018 22.48 -5.46 -7.55
N TYR A 1019 21.85 -6.62 -7.39
CA TYR A 1019 20.44 -6.85 -7.64
C TYR A 1019 19.86 -7.78 -6.58
N ASP A 1020 18.57 -7.62 -6.31
CA ASP A 1020 17.80 -8.54 -5.48
C ASP A 1020 17.01 -9.52 -6.37
N ALA A 1021 17.33 -10.80 -6.21
CA ALA A 1021 16.62 -11.92 -6.82
C ALA A 1021 16.49 -13.05 -5.81
N GLY A 1022 15.28 -13.60 -5.68
CA GLY A 1022 15.06 -14.83 -4.93
C GLY A 1022 15.81 -16.03 -5.54
N ASN A 1023 16.19 -17.01 -4.72
CA ASN A 1023 16.70 -18.27 -5.26
C ASN A 1023 15.56 -19.05 -5.93
N VAL A 1024 15.56 -19.12 -7.26
CA VAL A 1024 14.49 -19.74 -8.07
C VAL A 1024 14.13 -21.14 -7.60
N VAL A 1025 15.13 -21.97 -7.26
CA VAL A 1025 14.91 -23.35 -6.81
C VAL A 1025 14.17 -23.37 -5.47
N LEU A 1026 14.53 -22.47 -4.55
CA LEU A 1026 13.90 -22.36 -3.23
C LEU A 1026 12.48 -21.80 -3.34
N PHE A 1027 12.26 -20.77 -4.15
CA PHE A 1027 10.94 -20.16 -4.37
C PHE A 1027 9.96 -21.15 -4.99
N TRP A 1028 10.34 -21.82 -6.08
CA TRP A 1028 9.48 -22.80 -6.75
C TRP A 1028 9.27 -24.05 -5.89
N GLY A 1029 10.32 -24.51 -5.18
CA GLY A 1029 10.19 -25.55 -4.16
C GLY A 1029 9.22 -25.16 -3.04
N GLY A 1030 9.22 -23.89 -2.64
CA GLY A 1030 8.29 -23.30 -1.68
C GLY A 1030 6.83 -23.38 -2.13
N ILE A 1031 6.55 -23.08 -3.41
CA ILE A 1031 5.20 -23.21 -3.99
C ILE A 1031 4.70 -24.66 -3.91
N VAL A 1032 5.54 -25.61 -4.33
CA VAL A 1032 5.21 -27.04 -4.27
C VAL A 1032 4.98 -27.49 -2.82
N ALA A 1033 5.85 -27.07 -1.90
CA ALA A 1033 5.73 -27.37 -0.48
C ALA A 1033 4.45 -26.78 0.13
N PHE A 1034 4.07 -25.55 -0.25
CA PHE A 1034 2.84 -24.89 0.20
C PHE A 1034 1.59 -25.63 -0.29
N ALA A 1035 1.54 -25.99 -1.58
CA ALA A 1035 0.45 -26.79 -2.15
C ALA A 1035 0.32 -28.15 -1.45
N TRP A 1036 1.45 -28.84 -1.24
CA TRP A 1036 1.48 -30.10 -0.52
C TRP A 1036 1.01 -29.97 0.92
N CYS A 1037 1.50 -28.96 1.66
CA CYS A 1037 1.08 -28.70 3.05
C CYS A 1037 -0.42 -28.42 3.14
N THR A 1038 -0.99 -27.71 2.16
CA THR A 1038 -2.43 -27.43 2.08
C THR A 1038 -3.25 -28.71 1.89
N ILE A 1039 -2.82 -29.59 0.98
CA ILE A 1039 -3.45 -30.90 0.74
C ILE A 1039 -3.34 -31.80 1.98
N ALA A 1040 -2.14 -31.84 2.59
CA ALA A 1040 -1.85 -32.57 3.81
C ALA A 1040 -2.71 -32.10 5.00
N ALA A 1041 -2.85 -30.78 5.17
CA ALA A 1041 -3.69 -30.17 6.19
C ALA A 1041 -5.17 -30.54 6.03
N GLY A 1042 -5.69 -30.48 4.80
CA GLY A 1042 -7.07 -30.87 4.46
C GLY A 1042 -7.35 -32.34 4.72
N ARG A 1043 -6.41 -33.23 4.41
CA ARG A 1043 -6.56 -34.69 4.60
C ARG A 1043 -6.37 -35.12 6.06
N GLY A 1044 -5.47 -34.49 6.81
CA GLY A 1044 -5.08 -34.91 8.17
C GLY A 1044 -5.93 -34.37 9.32
N ARG A 1045 -6.79 -33.36 9.11
CA ARG A 1045 -7.63 -32.73 10.18
C ARG A 1045 -6.83 -32.26 11.41
N ARG A 1046 -5.53 -31.95 11.27
CA ARG A 1046 -4.66 -31.51 12.38
C ARG A 1046 -4.37 -30.01 12.26
N LEU A 1047 -4.85 -29.25 13.26
CA LEU A 1047 -4.80 -27.78 13.34
C LEU A 1047 -3.39 -27.17 13.25
N ARG A 1048 -2.34 -27.93 13.59
CA ARG A 1048 -0.95 -27.43 13.64
C ARG A 1048 -0.28 -27.35 12.26
N LEU A 1049 -0.70 -28.17 11.29
CA LEU A 1049 -0.26 -28.08 9.89
C LEU A 1049 -1.04 -27.06 9.08
N LEU A 1050 -2.20 -26.65 9.61
CA LEU A 1050 -2.93 -25.49 9.12
C LEU A 1050 -2.25 -24.18 9.51
N LEU A 1051 -1.30 -24.14 10.44
CA LEU A 1051 -0.67 -22.88 10.84
C LEU A 1051 0.22 -22.32 9.71
N PRO A 1052 1.18 -23.05 9.10
CA PRO A 1052 1.92 -22.56 7.93
C PRO A 1052 1.03 -22.20 6.73
N VAL A 1053 -0.03 -22.98 6.51
CA VAL A 1053 -1.00 -22.75 5.41
C VAL A 1053 -1.90 -21.55 5.69
N ARG A 1054 -2.33 -21.34 6.94
CA ARG A 1054 -3.10 -20.16 7.37
C ARG A 1054 -2.22 -18.92 7.47
N LEU A 1055 -0.93 -19.08 7.75
CA LEU A 1055 0.08 -18.02 7.69
C LEU A 1055 0.31 -17.58 6.25
N GLY A 1056 0.59 -18.52 5.34
CA GLY A 1056 0.76 -18.21 3.91
C GLY A 1056 -0.54 -17.89 3.15
N ALA A 1057 -1.72 -18.11 3.75
CA ALA A 1057 -3.01 -17.67 3.20
C ALA A 1057 -3.53 -16.37 3.83
N ALA A 1058 -3.02 -15.98 5.01
CA ALA A 1058 -3.39 -14.73 5.68
C ALA A 1058 -2.36 -13.61 5.49
N VAL A 1059 -1.15 -13.95 5.09
CA VAL A 1059 -0.27 -13.04 4.35
C VAL A 1059 -0.76 -13.14 2.91
N PRO A 1060 -1.49 -12.15 2.37
CA PRO A 1060 -1.70 -12.14 0.93
C PRO A 1060 -0.30 -12.22 0.31
N TRP A 1061 -0.12 -12.97 -0.77
CA TRP A 1061 1.21 -13.08 -1.42
C TRP A 1061 1.78 -11.69 -1.80
N SER A 1062 0.90 -10.69 -1.88
CA SER A 1062 1.19 -9.26 -1.95
C SER A 1062 1.84 -8.63 -0.71
N ALA A 1063 1.95 -9.31 0.44
CA ALA A 1063 2.54 -8.84 1.70
C ALA A 1063 3.70 -9.72 2.19
N GLY A 1064 3.85 -10.92 1.62
CA GLY A 1064 4.98 -11.83 1.89
C GLY A 1064 6.14 -11.61 0.92
N GLY A 1065 5.85 -11.13 -0.29
CA GLY A 1065 6.87 -10.61 -1.20
C GLY A 1065 7.44 -9.28 -0.73
N ASP A 1066 6.66 -8.44 -0.04
CA ASP A 1066 7.12 -7.18 0.57
C ASP A 1066 8.20 -7.35 1.65
N VAL A 1067 8.40 -8.56 2.19
CA VAL A 1067 9.38 -8.82 3.26
C VAL A 1067 10.70 -9.37 2.73
N LEU A 1068 10.72 -9.88 1.49
CA LEU A 1068 11.86 -10.56 0.85
C LEU A 1068 11.99 -10.18 -0.63
N HIS A 1069 11.54 -8.99 -1.01
CA HIS A 1069 11.75 -8.44 -2.34
C HIS A 1069 11.74 -6.91 -2.19
N PRO A 1070 12.65 -6.18 -2.84
CA PRO A 1070 12.70 -4.75 -2.73
C PRO A 1070 11.94 -4.18 -3.90
N SER A 1071 10.73 -3.74 -3.62
CA SER A 1071 10.17 -2.66 -4.38
C SER A 1071 9.05 -2.10 -3.54
N ASP A 1072 9.37 -1.06 -2.76
CA ASP A 1072 8.42 0.04 -2.56
C ASP A 1072 8.32 0.80 -3.90
N LEU A 1073 7.77 0.10 -4.88
CA LEU A 1073 7.12 0.65 -6.04
C LEU A 1073 5.85 -0.13 -6.17
N ASP A 1074 4.90 0.37 -5.39
CA ASP A 1074 3.68 -0.30 -5.00
C ASP A 1074 3.02 -1.02 -6.16
N LEU A 1075 2.78 -2.29 -5.88
CA LEU A 1075 1.54 -2.98 -6.14
C LEU A 1075 0.34 -2.12 -6.57
N ARG A 1076 0.21 -1.91 -7.89
CA ARG A 1076 -1.12 -2.00 -8.50
C ARG A 1076 -1.61 -3.45 -8.43
N LEU A 1077 -2.59 -3.69 -7.57
CA LEU A 1077 -3.77 -4.43 -8.04
C LEU A 1077 -4.34 -3.61 -9.22
N PRO A 1078 -4.57 -4.20 -10.41
CA PRO A 1078 -4.78 -3.44 -11.63
C PRO A 1078 -6.10 -2.66 -11.58
N VAL A 1079 -6.01 -1.34 -11.33
CA VAL A 1079 -7.07 -0.35 -11.53
C VAL A 1079 -6.45 1.00 -11.97
N LEU A 1080 -6.73 1.35 -13.22
CA LEU A 1080 -6.89 2.67 -13.88
C LEU A 1080 -5.76 3.72 -13.95
N SER A 1081 -5.09 3.70 -15.11
CA SER A 1081 -4.89 4.76 -16.13
C SER A 1081 -4.70 6.26 -15.79
N ASP A 1082 -3.66 6.80 -16.44
CA ASP A 1082 -3.52 8.09 -17.17
C ASP A 1082 -4.34 9.31 -16.73
N ILE A 1083 -3.60 10.37 -16.31
CA ILE A 1083 -3.66 11.75 -16.85
C ILE A 1083 -2.33 12.45 -16.50
N ARG A 1084 -1.83 13.26 -17.44
CA ARG A 1084 -0.56 14.01 -17.42
C ARG A 1084 -0.47 15.01 -16.27
N VAL A 1085 0.61 14.98 -15.48
CA VAL A 1085 1.25 16.19 -14.90
C VAL A 1085 2.77 15.95 -14.75
N GLN A 1086 3.54 17.01 -15.03
CA GLN A 1086 5.00 17.15 -14.96
C GLN A 1086 5.57 16.93 -13.55
N SER A 1087 6.80 16.39 -13.50
CA SER A 1087 7.86 16.51 -12.47
C SER A 1087 7.48 16.77 -10.99
N PRO A 1088 8.07 16.05 -10.00
CA PRO A 1088 7.67 16.13 -8.58
C PRO A 1088 7.93 17.46 -7.85
N ASP A 1089 8.53 18.48 -8.47
CA ASP A 1089 9.11 19.64 -7.75
C ASP A 1089 8.22 20.89 -7.65
N ARG A 1090 6.89 20.76 -7.67
CA ARG A 1090 5.99 21.91 -7.42
C ARG A 1090 4.85 21.58 -6.47
N LEU A 1091 5.17 21.55 -5.19
CA LEU A 1091 4.28 21.98 -4.11
C LEU A 1091 4.90 23.20 -3.41
N LEU A 1092 5.03 24.29 -4.16
CA LEU A 1092 5.12 25.63 -3.59
C LEU A 1092 3.70 26.03 -3.15
N VAL A 1093 3.36 25.82 -1.89
CA VAL A 1093 2.34 26.65 -1.25
C VAL A 1093 3.02 28.00 -0.96
N GLN A 1094 2.87 28.96 -1.86
CA GLN A 1094 3.16 30.36 -1.55
C GLN A 1094 2.22 30.81 -0.43
N PRO A 1095 2.73 31.48 0.64
CA PRO A 1095 1.89 32.11 1.64
C PRO A 1095 1.49 33.49 1.14
N ASP A 1096 0.29 33.61 0.57
CA ASP A 1096 -0.30 34.94 0.35
C ASP A 1096 -0.80 35.50 1.69
N HIS A 1097 0.07 36.27 2.34
CA HIS A 1097 -0.33 37.30 3.29
C HIS A 1097 -0.98 38.46 2.54
N ALA A 1098 -2.32 38.56 2.60
CA ALA A 1098 -2.99 39.86 2.62
C ALA A 1098 -4.44 39.72 3.10
N LEU A 1099 -4.86 40.69 3.93
CA LEU A 1099 -6.21 40.92 4.43
C LEU A 1099 -6.65 39.98 5.58
N TRP A 1100 -6.31 40.36 6.82
CA TRP A 1100 -7.27 41.01 7.71
C TRP A 1100 -6.56 41.49 8.99
N SER A 1101 -6.51 42.80 9.20
CA SER A 1101 -6.06 43.42 10.45
C SER A 1101 -7.15 43.35 11.54
N PRO A 1102 -6.79 43.20 12.83
CA PRO A 1102 -7.76 43.26 13.92
C PRO A 1102 -8.07 44.71 14.29
N ARG A 1103 -9.34 45.12 14.21
CA ARG A 1103 -9.86 46.29 14.92
C ARG A 1103 -11.08 45.94 15.75
N SER A 1104 -10.85 45.91 17.05
CA SER A 1104 -11.84 46.01 18.10
C SER A 1104 -12.47 47.41 18.17
N VAL A 1105 -13.70 47.45 18.72
CA VAL A 1105 -14.36 48.57 19.43
C VAL A 1105 -15.41 49.39 18.66
N ALA A 1106 -16.64 49.26 19.17
CA ALA A 1106 -17.66 50.30 19.47
C ALA A 1106 -18.93 50.41 18.62
N ARG A 1107 -20.05 50.14 19.34
CA ARG A 1107 -21.39 50.78 19.33
C ARG A 1107 -22.27 50.52 18.10
N GLY A 1108 -23.53 50.12 18.22
CA GLY A 1108 -24.37 49.90 19.38
C GLY A 1108 -25.86 49.78 18.99
N ARG A 1109 -26.67 49.39 19.99
CA ARG A 1109 -28.16 49.38 20.04
C ARG A 1109 -28.82 48.38 19.08
N GLY A 1110 -29.80 47.57 19.47
CA GLY A 1110 -30.62 47.49 20.68
C GLY A 1110 -31.90 46.73 20.31
N TRP A 1111 -32.68 46.35 21.32
CA TRP A 1111 -33.91 45.52 21.33
C TRP A 1111 -33.63 44.01 21.47
N GLY A 1112 -34.02 43.30 22.53
CA GLY A 1112 -34.87 43.63 23.68
C GLY A 1112 -35.77 42.43 23.98
N GLY A 1113 -35.84 42.00 25.24
CA GLY A 1113 -37.02 41.28 25.76
C GLY A 1113 -36.83 39.84 26.25
N ASP A 1114 -36.40 39.74 27.52
CA ASP A 1114 -37.15 39.10 28.62
C ASP A 1114 -37.40 37.58 28.71
N ARG A 1115 -36.89 37.06 29.86
CA ARG A 1115 -37.53 36.13 30.84
C ARG A 1115 -37.49 34.62 30.53
N VAL A 1116 -37.39 33.67 31.48
CA VAL A 1116 -37.22 33.63 32.95
C VAL A 1116 -36.97 32.17 33.36
N LEU A 1117 -36.13 31.97 34.39
CA LEU A 1117 -36.06 30.93 35.44
C LEU A 1117 -36.71 29.53 35.23
N HIS A 1118 -35.96 28.46 35.54
CA HIS A 1118 -36.07 27.80 36.86
C HIS A 1118 -34.94 26.77 37.18
N ARG A 1119 -34.49 26.81 38.44
CA ARG A 1119 -33.60 25.88 39.16
C ARG A 1119 -34.34 24.63 39.68
N ARG A 1120 -33.61 23.52 39.86
CA ARG A 1120 -33.39 22.70 41.10
C ARG A 1120 -32.97 21.27 40.71
N ALA A 1121 -31.79 20.77 41.08
CA ALA A 1121 -31.32 20.27 42.38
C ALA A 1121 -31.87 18.87 42.76
N GLU A 1122 -30.93 17.90 42.77
CA GLU A 1122 -30.75 16.73 43.65
C GLU A 1122 -31.98 15.98 44.20
N ASN A 1123 -32.03 14.64 44.05
CA ASN A 1123 -31.43 13.67 44.98
C ASN A 1123 -32.10 12.27 44.90
N THR A 1124 -31.27 11.22 44.98
CA THR A 1124 -31.48 9.87 45.56
C THR A 1124 -32.57 8.86 45.09
N ARG A 1125 -32.01 7.65 44.80
CA ARG A 1125 -32.38 6.28 45.26
C ARG A 1125 -33.43 5.43 44.52
N ALA A 1126 -32.95 4.21 44.22
CA ALA A 1126 -33.63 2.90 44.21
C ALA A 1126 -34.69 2.71 43.09
N THR A 1127 -34.79 1.62 42.33
CA THR A 1127 -34.50 0.20 42.60
C THR A 1127 -34.63 -0.55 41.26
N LEU A 1128 -33.86 -1.64 41.10
CA LEU A 1128 -34.20 -2.87 40.34
C LEU A 1128 -34.59 -2.78 38.84
N ALA A 1129 -33.63 -3.11 37.96
CA ALA A 1129 -33.57 -4.38 37.20
C ALA A 1129 -32.46 -4.32 36.14
#